data_AF-A0A0L6JUZ3-F1
#
_entry.id   AF-A0A0L6JUZ3-F1
#
_cell.length_a   1.000
_cell.length_b   1.000
_cell.length_c   1.000
_cell.angle_alpha   90.00
_cell.angle_beta   90.00
_cell.angle_gamma   90.00
#
_symmetry.space_group_name_H-M   'P 1'
#
loop_
_entity.id
_entity.type
_entity.pdbx_description
1 polymer ?
#
loop_
_entity_poly.entity_id
_entity_poly.type
_entity_poly.pdbx_seq_one_letter_code
_entity_poly.pdbx_strand_id
1 'polypeptide(L)'
;MPRGKHSVKTVITIMITLTCLFALSILAFAEPITVTNPIVKQRADPWVYKHNDGYYYMTASVPEYDRIELRRATTLQGLSTATANTVWKRHASGIMAGHIWAPEIHFVNGKWYIYFSAGTSSNKFDIRLYALECSDANPVTGSWAEKGQIKTNWESFTLDATSFEHNGTRYLVWAQSDPKIAANSNVYIAKMNGPYSITGTQIMIATPQYAWEKIGYSVNEGPSVLKKNGKIFMTYSASATDSNYCVGLLTASDSSDLLNAGSWKKSPNPVFQTNAGTSQYGPGHNCFTTSQDETVDIMVYHARNYKNITGDPLYDPNRHMRAQRVNWNPDGTPNFGIPVADGVNVISTAAPTAMSTVTPTSNATPTPMLPSENPEDINGDYVINMSDIILMAAHFNATLYSGNYDKKYDINNDGVINMGDIIIVAKKFNKIIEKGTPVPTPTTLTPTPTKAVISLVPAKTVVRIESYNHEGYFLRHYDYIARFDLNPNSIYDSQFVERPGLADVNSVSFESVNFPGYYLRHYNYELKIVKDDNTNIFKQDATFKKVSGLADSSCVSYEAYNFPGMYIRNSNYLCKITSISTDSDRADATFNLKTQSNTFNNPRDTREQRPDPWVYKHTDGYYYGMHTVQRDGYIPEIIMYKSTSLSNLFTNGTNKIIWHAPATGWNNKDIWAPELYFIDNTWYIYYSANFRIGVLSNSSPDPMSGTWTDRGRISPDEWAIDGTILKQNGKMYMLWSGQYNGQVINITQMSSPTTLTGPTVRLSEPTYEWETHGLKVNEGPEILQRNGKTYCIYSASYCATQYYSLGMLTCSSTDDPMVRANWKKSATPLFQASAEDGLYGTGHCSFTKSKDGTEDWLVYHATIIPSNEYQARYVCIQQFTWNSDGTPNLGKPCGRKIPIPRPSGE
;
A
#
# COMPACT_ATOMS: atom_id res chain seq x y z
N MET A 1 -33.70 61.66 41.69
CA MET A 1 -32.83 61.87 42.88
C MET A 1 -32.45 60.49 43.43
N PRO A 2 -31.21 60.28 43.92
CA PRO A 2 -30.05 60.02 43.04
C PRO A 2 -29.04 58.97 43.58
N ARG A 3 -28.03 58.63 42.74
CA ARG A 3 -26.62 58.22 43.07
C ARG A 3 -26.44 56.92 43.90
N GLY A 4 -25.47 56.03 43.69
CA GLY A 4 -24.15 56.10 43.07
C GLY A 4 -23.05 55.75 44.11
N LYS A 5 -22.27 54.69 43.82
CA LYS A 5 -20.85 54.39 44.19
C LYS A 5 -20.47 53.48 45.41
N HIS A 6 -19.74 52.40 45.05
CA HIS A 6 -18.48 51.82 45.63
C HIS A 6 -18.52 51.16 47.04
N SER A 7 -17.78 50.10 47.42
CA SER A 7 -16.75 49.20 46.82
C SER A 7 -16.34 48.09 47.85
N VAL A 8 -15.64 47.05 47.37
CA VAL A 8 -14.65 46.14 48.02
C VAL A 8 -15.06 44.73 48.52
N LYS A 9 -14.69 43.73 47.69
CA LYS A 9 -14.07 42.39 47.90
C LYS A 9 -14.07 41.72 49.30
N THR A 10 -14.30 40.38 49.34
CA THR A 10 -13.27 39.32 49.56
C THR A 10 -13.87 37.90 49.77
N VAL A 11 -13.46 36.97 48.89
CA VAL A 11 -13.20 35.50 49.01
C VAL A 11 -14.34 34.51 49.33
N ILE A 12 -14.61 33.64 48.35
CA ILE A 12 -15.42 32.41 48.43
C ILE A 12 -14.47 31.22 48.57
N THR A 13 -14.72 30.32 49.52
CA THR A 13 -14.17 28.96 49.55
C THR A 13 -15.31 28.01 49.87
N ILE A 14 -15.73 27.21 48.89
CA ILE A 14 -16.63 26.06 49.08
C ILE A 14 -15.90 24.84 48.52
N MET A 15 -15.50 23.95 49.42
CA MET A 15 -15.05 22.59 49.12
C MET A 15 -16.27 21.76 48.73
N ILE A 16 -16.30 21.23 47.51
CA ILE A 16 -17.15 20.10 47.10
C ILE A 16 -16.22 18.90 46.91
N THR A 17 -16.39 17.91 47.76
CA THR A 17 -15.84 16.56 47.60
C THR A 17 -16.51 15.90 46.39
N LEU A 18 -15.77 15.75 45.29
CA LEU A 18 -16.14 14.89 44.16
C LEU A 18 -15.29 13.63 44.22
N THR A 19 -15.94 12.49 44.42
CA THR A 19 -15.37 11.15 44.31
C THR A 19 -14.82 10.92 42.90
N CYS A 20 -13.50 10.77 42.79
CA CYS A 20 -12.81 10.32 41.58
C CYS A 20 -13.20 8.88 41.24
N LEU A 21 -14.05 8.68 40.23
CA LEU A 21 -13.98 7.47 39.41
C LEU A 21 -12.92 7.71 38.33
N PHE A 22 -11.76 7.07 38.47
CA PHE A 22 -10.81 6.88 37.40
C PHE A 22 -11.48 6.06 36.29
N ALA A 23 -11.98 6.72 35.24
CA ALA A 23 -12.24 6.04 33.98
C ALA A 23 -10.87 5.80 33.32
N LEU A 24 -10.33 4.59 33.49
CA LEU A 24 -9.29 4.07 32.62
C LEU A 24 -9.84 4.09 31.18
N SER A 25 -9.45 5.08 30.39
CA SER A 25 -9.60 5.00 28.94
C SER A 25 -8.60 3.96 28.45
N ILE A 26 -9.03 2.70 28.39
CA ILE A 26 -8.32 1.66 27.67
C ILE A 26 -8.25 2.13 26.21
N LEU A 27 -7.04 2.48 25.75
CA LEU A 27 -6.76 2.59 24.33
C LEU A 27 -7.10 1.23 23.72
N ALA A 28 -8.25 1.13 23.05
CA ALA A 28 -8.58 -0.03 22.24
C ALA A 28 -7.59 -0.04 21.07
N PHE A 29 -6.60 -0.93 21.13
CA PHE A 29 -5.77 -1.26 19.98
C PHE A 29 -6.67 -1.75 18.84
N ALA A 30 -6.43 -1.29 17.62
CA ALA A 30 -7.05 -1.91 16.46
C ALA A 30 -6.38 -3.29 16.27
N GLU A 31 -7.04 -4.35 16.72
CA GLU A 31 -6.54 -5.70 16.52
C GLU A 31 -6.46 -6.03 15.02
N PRO A 32 -5.47 -6.83 14.60
CA PRO A 32 -5.40 -7.30 13.23
C PRO A 32 -6.72 -8.01 12.87
N ILE A 33 -7.29 -7.69 11.70
CA ILE A 33 -8.49 -8.39 11.25
C ILE A 33 -8.05 -9.77 10.79
N THR A 34 -8.41 -10.79 11.54
CA THR A 34 -8.11 -12.19 11.20
C THR A 34 -9.39 -12.96 10.93
N VAL A 35 -9.32 -13.91 10.00
CA VAL A 35 -10.33 -14.96 9.81
C VAL A 35 -9.69 -16.33 9.92
N THR A 36 -10.42 -17.30 10.47
CA THR A 36 -10.01 -18.70 10.45
C THR A 36 -10.75 -19.39 9.32
N ASN A 37 -10.04 -19.79 8.28
CA ASN A 37 -10.62 -20.49 7.14
C ASN A 37 -10.67 -22.02 7.40
N PRO A 38 -11.71 -22.72 6.94
CA PRO A 38 -12.95 -22.16 6.39
C PRO A 38 -13.82 -21.47 7.46
N ILE A 39 -14.48 -20.37 7.09
CA ILE A 39 -15.33 -19.58 8.01
C ILE A 39 -16.64 -20.33 8.29
N VAL A 40 -17.31 -20.83 7.24
CA VAL A 40 -18.54 -21.62 7.36
C VAL A 40 -18.43 -22.87 6.51
N LYS A 41 -18.41 -24.03 7.16
CA LYS A 41 -18.38 -25.32 6.47
C LYS A 41 -19.70 -25.59 5.76
N GLN A 42 -19.62 -26.35 4.68
CA GLN A 42 -20.77 -26.83 3.89
C GLN A 42 -21.71 -25.70 3.48
N ARG A 43 -21.14 -24.60 3.00
CA ARG A 43 -21.85 -23.47 2.42
C ARG A 43 -21.15 -23.11 1.12
N ALA A 44 -21.83 -23.42 0.02
CA ALA A 44 -21.42 -23.03 -1.31
C ALA A 44 -22.00 -21.66 -1.67
N ASP A 45 -21.46 -21.05 -2.72
CA ASP A 45 -21.97 -19.80 -3.29
C ASP A 45 -22.19 -18.71 -2.22
N PRO A 46 -21.17 -18.41 -1.39
CA PRO A 46 -21.34 -17.51 -0.27
C PRO A 46 -21.53 -16.07 -0.72
N TRP A 47 -22.56 -15.42 -0.19
CA TRP A 47 -22.78 -13.99 -0.37
C TRP A 47 -22.77 -13.28 0.98
N VAL A 48 -21.92 -12.26 1.10
CA VAL A 48 -21.75 -11.46 2.32
C VAL A 48 -21.95 -9.98 2.02
N TYR A 49 -23.02 -9.42 2.57
CA TYR A 49 -23.35 -8.01 2.45
C TYR A 49 -23.08 -7.29 3.78
N LYS A 50 -22.19 -6.31 3.77
CA LYS A 50 -21.98 -5.43 4.92
C LYS A 50 -23.00 -4.29 4.85
N HIS A 51 -23.84 -4.18 5.88
CA HIS A 51 -24.86 -3.15 5.95
C HIS A 51 -24.43 -1.98 6.86
N ASN A 52 -25.10 -0.84 6.69
CA ASN A 52 -24.83 0.37 7.46
C ASN A 52 -25.34 0.30 8.91
N ASP A 53 -26.09 -0.74 9.28
CA ASP A 53 -26.47 -1.06 10.66
C ASP A 53 -25.33 -1.69 11.47
N GLY A 54 -24.16 -1.89 10.85
CA GLY A 54 -22.95 -2.44 11.47
C GLY A 54 -22.84 -3.95 11.42
N TYR A 55 -23.76 -4.66 10.76
CA TYR A 55 -23.72 -6.12 10.60
C TYR A 55 -23.29 -6.55 9.19
N TYR A 56 -22.57 -7.66 9.14
CA TYR A 56 -22.50 -8.51 7.97
C TYR A 56 -23.71 -9.43 7.93
N TYR A 57 -24.39 -9.48 6.79
CA TYR A 57 -25.44 -10.45 6.48
C TYR A 57 -24.88 -11.48 5.51
N MET A 58 -25.04 -12.76 5.84
CA MET A 58 -24.53 -13.86 5.04
C MET A 58 -25.65 -14.84 4.69
N THR A 59 -25.69 -15.19 3.41
CA THR A 59 -26.51 -16.26 2.84
C THR A 59 -25.64 -17.10 1.91
N ALA A 60 -26.11 -18.30 1.57
CA ALA A 60 -25.37 -19.28 0.77
C ALA A 60 -26.28 -20.41 0.31
N SER A 61 -25.82 -21.17 -0.69
CA SER A 61 -26.38 -22.47 -1.02
C SER A 61 -26.12 -23.47 0.11
N VAL A 62 -27.18 -24.02 0.68
CA VAL A 62 -27.11 -25.16 1.62
C VAL A 62 -27.03 -26.48 0.85
N PRO A 63 -26.39 -27.53 1.39
CA PRO A 63 -26.20 -28.79 0.67
C PRO A 63 -27.50 -29.47 0.22
N GLU A 64 -28.60 -29.26 0.94
CA GLU A 64 -29.90 -29.85 0.59
C GLU A 64 -30.61 -29.13 -0.57
N TYR A 65 -30.14 -27.93 -0.94
CA TYR A 65 -30.72 -27.04 -1.96
C TYR A 65 -32.24 -26.87 -1.81
N ASP A 66 -32.74 -26.71 -0.57
CA ASP A 66 -34.18 -26.70 -0.28
C ASP A 66 -34.70 -25.41 0.39
N ARG A 67 -33.81 -24.48 0.74
CA ARG A 67 -34.15 -23.29 1.52
C ARG A 67 -33.10 -22.18 1.34
N ILE A 68 -33.45 -21.00 1.79
CA ILE A 68 -32.55 -19.86 1.92
C ILE A 68 -32.32 -19.61 3.41
N GLU A 69 -31.06 -19.66 3.82
CA GLU A 69 -30.64 -19.33 5.18
C GLU A 69 -30.03 -17.93 5.24
N LEU A 70 -30.35 -17.18 6.28
CA LEU A 70 -29.70 -15.91 6.59
C LEU A 70 -29.12 -15.95 7.99
N ARG A 71 -27.88 -15.47 8.13
CA ARG A 71 -27.23 -15.21 9.42
C ARG A 71 -26.62 -13.81 9.40
N ARG A 72 -26.41 -13.23 10.58
CA ARG A 72 -25.70 -11.95 10.70
C ARG A 72 -24.73 -11.93 11.87
N ALA A 73 -23.66 -11.17 11.75
CA ALA A 73 -22.70 -10.92 12.82
C ALA A 73 -22.06 -9.53 12.64
N THR A 74 -21.57 -8.95 13.73
CA THR A 74 -20.85 -7.65 13.70
C THR A 74 -19.43 -7.76 13.19
N THR A 75 -18.93 -8.99 12.96
CA THR A 75 -17.61 -9.25 12.38
C THR A 75 -17.70 -10.37 11.36
N LEU A 76 -16.80 -10.37 10.37
CA LEU A 76 -16.74 -11.42 9.36
C LEU A 76 -16.48 -12.81 9.99
N GLN A 77 -15.58 -12.87 10.98
CA GLN A 77 -15.30 -14.12 11.71
C GLN A 77 -16.52 -14.58 12.54
N GLY A 78 -17.31 -13.65 13.09
CA GLY A 78 -18.51 -13.97 13.87
C GLY A 78 -19.57 -14.77 13.08
N LEU A 79 -19.56 -14.70 11.75
CA LEU A 79 -20.45 -15.51 10.89
C LEU A 79 -20.27 -17.03 11.07
N SER A 80 -19.09 -17.46 11.54
CA SER A 80 -18.78 -18.87 11.83
C SER A 80 -19.65 -19.47 12.95
N THR A 81 -20.10 -18.64 13.88
CA THR A 81 -20.89 -19.06 15.06
C THR A 81 -22.28 -18.44 15.09
N ALA A 82 -22.57 -17.48 14.21
CA ALA A 82 -23.89 -16.86 14.10
C ALA A 82 -24.96 -17.90 13.72
N THR A 83 -26.10 -17.84 14.42
CA THR A 83 -27.26 -18.70 14.15
C THR A 83 -27.79 -18.47 12.74
N ALA A 84 -27.85 -19.54 11.94
CA ALA A 84 -28.55 -19.54 10.67
C ALA A 84 -30.06 -19.65 10.89
N ASN A 85 -30.81 -18.75 10.25
CA ASN A 85 -32.27 -18.75 10.25
C ASN A 85 -32.76 -19.07 8.85
N THR A 86 -33.70 -19.99 8.74
CA THR A 86 -34.39 -20.22 7.46
C THR A 86 -35.37 -19.09 7.23
N VAL A 87 -35.10 -18.24 6.25
CA VAL A 87 -35.95 -17.09 5.92
C VAL A 87 -36.96 -17.39 4.82
N TRP A 88 -36.70 -18.42 4.02
CA TRP A 88 -37.60 -18.92 2.99
C TRP A 88 -37.30 -20.40 2.69
N LYS A 89 -38.32 -21.17 2.32
CA LYS A 89 -38.20 -22.60 1.97
C LYS A 89 -38.87 -22.88 0.63
N ARG A 90 -38.30 -23.81 -0.14
CA ARG A 90 -38.85 -24.23 -1.43
C ARG A 90 -40.32 -24.62 -1.33
N HIS A 91 -41.04 -24.42 -2.42
CA HIS A 91 -42.43 -24.84 -2.56
C HIS A 91 -42.54 -26.37 -2.55
N ALA A 92 -43.73 -26.87 -2.17
CA ALA A 92 -44.01 -28.30 -2.23
C ALA A 92 -44.18 -28.82 -3.67
N SER A 93 -44.64 -27.95 -4.59
CA SER A 93 -44.91 -28.27 -5.99
C SER A 93 -44.84 -27.02 -6.87
N GLY A 94 -44.64 -27.19 -8.18
CA GLY A 94 -44.64 -26.09 -9.15
C GLY A 94 -43.27 -25.45 -9.33
N ILE A 95 -43.25 -24.16 -9.64
CA ILE A 95 -42.03 -23.34 -9.67
C ILE A 95 -41.46 -23.18 -8.25
N MET A 96 -40.17 -22.83 -8.12
CA MET A 96 -39.52 -22.65 -6.81
C MET A 96 -39.56 -23.90 -5.89
N ALA A 97 -39.75 -25.09 -6.47
CA ALA A 97 -39.78 -26.37 -5.76
C ALA A 97 -38.57 -27.28 -6.09
N GLY A 98 -37.77 -26.89 -7.08
CA GLY A 98 -36.54 -27.58 -7.48
C GLY A 98 -35.32 -27.16 -6.65
N HIS A 99 -34.11 -27.33 -7.21
CA HIS A 99 -32.88 -26.91 -6.55
C HIS A 99 -32.89 -25.41 -6.25
N ILE A 100 -32.70 -25.03 -4.98
CA ILE A 100 -32.57 -23.63 -4.53
C ILE A 100 -31.09 -23.28 -4.44
N TRP A 101 -30.64 -22.36 -5.29
CA TRP A 101 -29.22 -22.03 -5.45
C TRP A 101 -28.92 -20.55 -5.34
N ALA A 102 -27.70 -20.28 -4.87
CA ALA A 102 -26.98 -19.01 -4.91
C ALA A 102 -27.84 -17.79 -4.53
N PRO A 103 -28.41 -17.78 -3.31
CA PRO A 103 -29.10 -16.60 -2.82
C PRO A 103 -28.10 -15.44 -2.62
N GLU A 104 -28.45 -14.24 -3.06
CA GLU A 104 -27.74 -12.99 -2.75
C GLU A 104 -28.67 -11.99 -2.08
N ILE A 105 -28.27 -11.44 -0.93
CA ILE A 105 -29.03 -10.41 -0.22
C ILE A 105 -28.54 -9.00 -0.55
N HIS A 106 -29.45 -8.11 -0.93
CA HIS A 106 -29.19 -6.73 -1.33
C HIS A 106 -30.13 -5.78 -0.58
N PHE A 107 -29.66 -4.56 -0.27
CA PHE A 107 -30.50 -3.50 0.26
C PHE A 107 -30.69 -2.41 -0.80
N VAL A 108 -31.92 -2.21 -1.25
CA VAL A 108 -32.26 -1.30 -2.36
C VAL A 108 -33.47 -0.47 -1.97
N ASN A 109 -33.36 0.86 -2.07
CA ASN A 109 -34.45 1.81 -1.81
C ASN A 109 -35.17 1.58 -0.46
N GLY A 110 -34.42 1.29 0.59
CA GLY A 110 -34.95 1.10 1.94
C GLY A 110 -35.52 -0.30 2.23
N LYS A 111 -35.39 -1.26 1.31
CA LYS A 111 -35.89 -2.63 1.47
C LYS A 111 -34.83 -3.66 1.15
N TRP A 112 -34.99 -4.84 1.73
CA TRP A 112 -34.16 -6.01 1.47
C TRP A 112 -34.70 -6.82 0.31
N TYR A 113 -33.81 -7.29 -0.55
CA TYR A 113 -34.11 -8.17 -1.66
C TYR A 113 -33.19 -9.39 -1.62
N ILE A 114 -33.73 -10.58 -1.83
CA ILE A 114 -32.92 -11.79 -2.09
C ILE A 114 -33.15 -12.24 -3.52
N TYR A 115 -32.09 -12.26 -4.31
CA TYR A 115 -32.07 -12.90 -5.63
C TYR A 115 -31.64 -14.34 -5.45
N PHE A 116 -32.33 -15.30 -6.08
CA PHE A 116 -31.96 -16.71 -6.00
C PHE A 116 -32.41 -17.44 -7.26
N SER A 117 -31.87 -18.65 -7.45
CA SER A 117 -32.21 -19.50 -8.58
C SER A 117 -33.00 -20.71 -8.10
N ALA A 118 -34.06 -21.08 -8.83
CA ALA A 118 -34.86 -22.24 -8.49
C ALA A 118 -35.39 -23.01 -9.69
N GLY A 119 -35.43 -24.34 -9.55
CA GLY A 119 -36.07 -25.24 -10.51
C GLY A 119 -37.55 -25.49 -10.21
N THR A 120 -38.16 -26.40 -10.96
CA THR A 120 -39.54 -26.84 -10.73
C THR A 120 -39.59 -28.19 -10.01
N SER A 121 -40.75 -28.55 -9.46
CA SER A 121 -40.96 -29.89 -8.87
C SER A 121 -40.88 -31.01 -9.90
N SER A 122 -41.24 -30.75 -11.16
CA SER A 122 -41.17 -31.71 -12.26
C SER A 122 -39.78 -31.81 -12.90
N ASN A 123 -38.99 -30.74 -12.86
CA ASN A 123 -37.62 -30.72 -13.36
C ASN A 123 -36.75 -29.78 -12.51
N LYS A 124 -35.88 -30.37 -11.68
CA LYS A 124 -35.00 -29.62 -10.78
C LYS A 124 -33.96 -28.77 -11.49
N PHE A 125 -33.65 -29.06 -12.76
CA PHE A 125 -32.71 -28.29 -13.59
C PHE A 125 -33.41 -27.31 -14.53
N ASP A 126 -34.74 -27.20 -14.49
CA ASP A 126 -35.47 -26.12 -15.15
C ASP A 126 -35.35 -24.81 -14.34
N ILE A 127 -34.11 -24.36 -14.15
CA ILE A 127 -33.70 -23.28 -13.24
C ILE A 127 -34.02 -21.91 -13.85
N ARG A 128 -34.63 -21.03 -13.04
CA ARG A 128 -34.89 -19.61 -13.34
C ARG A 128 -34.53 -18.72 -12.15
N LEU A 129 -34.48 -17.41 -12.41
CA LEU A 129 -34.24 -16.36 -11.41
C LEU A 129 -35.54 -15.96 -10.70
N TYR A 130 -35.45 -15.77 -9.38
CA TYR A 130 -36.54 -15.31 -8.53
C TYR A 130 -36.06 -14.23 -7.57
N ALA A 131 -37.00 -13.41 -7.09
CA ALA A 131 -36.73 -12.41 -6.07
C ALA A 131 -37.68 -12.52 -4.88
N LEU A 132 -37.14 -12.31 -3.67
CA LEU A 132 -37.89 -12.07 -2.45
C LEU A 132 -37.71 -10.61 -2.02
N GLU A 133 -38.70 -10.02 -1.35
CA GLU A 133 -38.66 -8.68 -0.76
C GLU A 133 -38.97 -8.76 0.75
N CYS A 134 -38.20 -8.06 1.58
CA CYS A 134 -38.48 -7.85 3.00
C CYS A 134 -38.41 -6.36 3.32
N SER A 135 -39.49 -5.84 3.93
CA SER A 135 -39.57 -4.43 4.36
C SER A 135 -39.19 -4.22 5.82
N ASP A 136 -39.00 -5.29 6.58
CA ASP A 136 -38.58 -5.20 7.98
C ASP A 136 -37.10 -4.80 8.07
N ALA A 137 -36.76 -4.03 9.10
CA ALA A 137 -35.40 -3.54 9.31
C ALA A 137 -34.38 -4.68 9.48
N ASN A 138 -34.76 -5.74 10.21
CA ASN A 138 -33.91 -6.92 10.39
C ASN A 138 -34.37 -8.06 9.46
N PRO A 139 -33.64 -8.34 8.35
CA PRO A 139 -34.04 -9.34 7.37
C PRO A 139 -33.95 -10.78 7.87
N VAL A 140 -33.27 -11.02 9.00
CA VAL A 140 -33.11 -12.36 9.60
C VAL A 140 -34.39 -12.82 10.30
N THR A 141 -35.13 -11.88 10.90
CA THR A 141 -36.41 -12.13 11.58
C THR A 141 -37.61 -11.57 10.82
N GLY A 142 -37.35 -10.92 9.69
CA GLY A 142 -38.35 -10.23 8.89
C GLY A 142 -39.19 -11.17 8.03
N SER A 143 -40.32 -10.66 7.56
CA SER A 143 -41.22 -11.37 6.67
C SER A 143 -40.84 -11.15 5.20
N TRP A 144 -40.71 -12.24 4.45
CA TRP A 144 -40.32 -12.21 3.04
C TRP A 144 -41.51 -12.46 2.11
N ALA A 145 -41.68 -11.58 1.13
CA ALA A 145 -42.69 -11.68 0.09
C ALA A 145 -42.07 -12.12 -1.25
N GLU A 146 -42.66 -13.11 -1.91
CA GLU A 146 -42.24 -13.53 -3.25
C GLU A 146 -42.62 -12.49 -4.30
N LYS A 147 -41.64 -12.05 -5.10
CA LYS A 147 -41.86 -11.15 -6.24
C LYS A 147 -42.01 -11.88 -7.57
N GLY A 148 -41.91 -13.21 -7.53
CA GLY A 148 -42.02 -14.08 -8.69
C GLY A 148 -40.72 -14.16 -9.49
N GLN A 149 -40.82 -14.70 -10.71
CA GLN A 149 -39.70 -14.90 -11.61
C GLN A 149 -39.22 -13.56 -12.19
N ILE A 150 -37.91 -13.31 -12.18
CA ILE A 150 -37.32 -12.22 -12.97
C ILE A 150 -37.26 -12.68 -14.43
N LYS A 151 -38.12 -12.11 -15.26
CA LYS A 151 -38.21 -12.48 -16.69
C LYS A 151 -37.06 -11.89 -17.49
N THR A 152 -36.36 -12.75 -18.23
CA THR A 152 -35.34 -12.41 -19.23
C THR A 152 -35.94 -12.37 -20.64
N ASN A 153 -35.17 -12.03 -21.66
CA ASN A 153 -35.68 -11.91 -23.04
C ASN A 153 -36.12 -13.25 -23.65
N TRP A 154 -35.62 -14.37 -23.12
CA TRP A 154 -36.08 -15.72 -23.45
C TRP A 154 -36.02 -16.62 -22.20
N GLU A 155 -36.70 -17.76 -22.27
CA GLU A 155 -36.70 -18.78 -21.22
C GLU A 155 -35.66 -19.86 -21.54
N SER A 156 -34.72 -20.06 -20.63
CA SER A 156 -33.70 -21.11 -20.67
C SER A 156 -33.15 -21.32 -19.26
N PHE A 157 -32.16 -22.18 -19.08
CA PHE A 157 -31.43 -22.31 -17.82
C PHE A 157 -30.80 -20.96 -17.43
N THR A 158 -31.23 -20.37 -16.32
CA THR A 158 -30.84 -19.01 -15.90
C THR A 158 -30.64 -18.95 -14.38
N LEU A 159 -29.43 -18.60 -13.94
CA LEU A 159 -29.02 -18.63 -12.53
C LEU A 159 -28.06 -17.48 -12.15
N ASP A 160 -27.72 -17.43 -10.87
CA ASP A 160 -26.65 -16.62 -10.29
C ASP A 160 -26.78 -15.12 -10.57
N ALA A 161 -27.96 -14.57 -10.25
CA ALA A 161 -28.20 -13.16 -10.45
C ALA A 161 -27.58 -12.31 -9.34
N THR A 162 -26.75 -11.34 -9.74
CA THR A 162 -26.25 -10.27 -8.89
C THR A 162 -26.73 -8.90 -9.39
N SER A 163 -26.87 -7.94 -8.48
CA SER A 163 -27.24 -6.56 -8.81
C SER A 163 -26.21 -5.57 -8.31
N PHE A 164 -25.94 -4.54 -9.11
CA PHE A 164 -25.13 -3.41 -8.69
C PHE A 164 -25.67 -2.10 -9.27
N GLU A 165 -25.34 -1.00 -8.60
CA GLU A 165 -25.66 0.35 -9.08
C GLU A 165 -24.40 1.05 -9.58
N HIS A 166 -24.53 1.78 -10.68
CA HIS A 166 -23.48 2.63 -11.22
C HIS A 166 -24.07 3.87 -11.90
N ASN A 167 -23.59 5.05 -11.54
CA ASN A 167 -24.05 6.36 -12.03
C ASN A 167 -25.59 6.51 -12.02
N GLY A 168 -26.22 6.16 -10.89
CA GLY A 168 -27.68 6.23 -10.69
C GLY A 168 -28.50 5.19 -11.47
N THR A 169 -27.84 4.28 -12.20
CA THR A 169 -28.50 3.19 -12.93
C THR A 169 -28.21 1.86 -12.24
N ARG A 170 -29.27 1.07 -12.01
CA ARG A 170 -29.14 -0.29 -11.49
C ARG A 170 -29.07 -1.30 -12.63
N TYR A 171 -28.17 -2.26 -12.49
CA TYR A 171 -27.97 -3.34 -13.43
C TYR A 171 -28.24 -4.69 -12.75
N LEU A 172 -28.76 -5.63 -13.53
CA LEU A 172 -28.76 -7.05 -13.19
C LEU A 172 -27.71 -7.74 -14.06
N VAL A 173 -26.95 -8.63 -13.45
CA VAL A 173 -25.96 -9.48 -14.13
C VAL A 173 -26.23 -10.91 -13.72
N TRP A 174 -26.20 -11.85 -14.66
CA TRP A 174 -26.55 -13.24 -14.38
C TRP A 174 -25.93 -14.19 -15.40
N ALA A 175 -26.03 -15.48 -15.12
CA ALA A 175 -25.63 -16.54 -16.01
C ALA A 175 -26.83 -17.18 -16.72
N GLN A 176 -26.77 -17.36 -18.03
CA GLN A 176 -27.88 -17.92 -18.81
C GLN A 176 -27.41 -18.75 -20.00
N SER A 177 -28.12 -19.84 -20.28
CA SER A 177 -27.95 -20.61 -21.51
C SER A 177 -28.56 -19.87 -22.70
N ASP A 178 -27.81 -19.75 -23.79
CA ASP A 178 -28.32 -19.24 -25.07
C ASP A 178 -28.62 -20.43 -26.00
N PRO A 179 -29.85 -20.61 -26.49
CA PRO A 179 -30.17 -21.68 -27.44
C PRO A 179 -29.35 -21.66 -28.73
N LYS A 180 -28.68 -20.53 -29.05
CA LYS A 180 -27.87 -20.36 -30.26
C LYS A 180 -26.36 -20.54 -30.01
N ILE A 181 -25.92 -20.69 -28.76
CA ILE A 181 -24.50 -20.81 -28.39
C ILE A 181 -24.29 -22.18 -27.74
N ALA A 182 -23.30 -22.94 -28.24
CA ALA A 182 -22.94 -24.24 -27.69
C ALA A 182 -22.13 -24.11 -26.38
N ALA A 183 -22.76 -23.54 -25.35
CA ALA A 183 -22.24 -23.41 -23.99
C ALA A 183 -23.36 -23.69 -22.97
N ASN A 184 -23.00 -24.18 -21.77
CA ASN A 184 -23.96 -24.40 -20.70
C ASN A 184 -24.55 -23.07 -20.23
N SER A 185 -23.71 -22.06 -20.02
CA SER A 185 -24.11 -20.73 -19.58
C SER A 185 -23.10 -19.65 -20.00
N ASN A 186 -23.61 -18.45 -20.23
CA ASN A 186 -22.88 -17.22 -20.56
C ASN A 186 -23.26 -16.11 -19.56
N VAL A 187 -22.43 -15.09 -19.41
CA VAL A 187 -22.74 -13.93 -18.55
C VAL A 187 -23.45 -12.84 -19.35
N TYR A 188 -24.57 -12.37 -18.81
CA TYR A 188 -25.38 -11.30 -19.38
C TYR A 188 -25.53 -10.12 -18.42
N ILE A 189 -25.77 -8.93 -18.98
CA ILE A 189 -26.10 -7.71 -18.25
C ILE A 189 -27.32 -7.02 -18.87
N ALA A 190 -28.17 -6.44 -18.02
CA ALA A 190 -29.26 -5.56 -18.43
C ALA A 190 -29.49 -4.46 -17.39
N LYS A 191 -30.10 -3.34 -17.81
CA LYS A 191 -30.62 -2.35 -16.88
C LYS A 191 -31.81 -2.92 -16.12
N MET A 192 -32.06 -2.41 -14.92
CA MET A 192 -33.25 -2.74 -14.15
C MET A 192 -34.23 -1.57 -14.09
N ASN A 193 -35.52 -1.88 -14.14
CA ASN A 193 -36.60 -0.96 -13.77
C ASN A 193 -37.20 -1.46 -12.45
N GLY A 194 -36.76 -0.88 -11.33
CA GLY A 194 -37.01 -1.43 -10.00
C GLY A 194 -36.09 -2.62 -9.65
N PRO A 195 -36.25 -3.22 -8.46
CA PRO A 195 -35.29 -4.19 -7.92
C PRO A 195 -35.51 -5.63 -8.40
N TYR A 196 -36.56 -5.95 -9.15
CA TYR A 196 -36.88 -7.34 -9.54
C TYR A 196 -37.37 -7.47 -11.00
N SER A 197 -37.06 -6.48 -11.86
CA SER A 197 -37.35 -6.54 -13.29
C SER A 197 -36.26 -5.86 -14.11
N ILE A 198 -35.83 -6.51 -15.19
CA ILE A 198 -34.95 -5.91 -16.18
C ILE A 198 -35.73 -5.01 -17.14
N THR A 199 -35.03 -4.09 -17.81
CA THR A 199 -35.59 -3.20 -18.84
C THR A 199 -34.60 -3.04 -19.99
N GLY A 200 -35.12 -2.91 -21.20
CA GLY A 200 -34.33 -2.78 -22.40
C GLY A 200 -33.63 -4.07 -22.82
N THR A 201 -32.44 -3.93 -23.42
CA THR A 201 -31.73 -5.04 -24.05
C THR A 201 -30.87 -5.81 -23.05
N GLN A 202 -30.98 -7.14 -23.09
CA GLN A 202 -30.05 -8.07 -22.47
C GLN A 202 -28.81 -8.25 -23.37
N ILE A 203 -27.62 -8.05 -22.81
CA ILE A 203 -26.36 -8.05 -23.56
C ILE A 203 -25.44 -9.14 -23.00
N MET A 204 -24.93 -10.02 -23.87
CA MET A 204 -23.91 -11.00 -23.49
C MET A 204 -22.56 -10.30 -23.38
N ILE A 205 -21.89 -10.45 -22.24
CA ILE A 205 -20.59 -9.81 -21.96
C ILE A 205 -19.47 -10.83 -21.74
N ALA A 206 -19.79 -12.11 -21.54
CA ALA A 206 -18.83 -13.20 -21.58
C ALA A 206 -19.47 -14.52 -22.00
N THR A 207 -18.74 -15.30 -22.79
CA THR A 207 -19.06 -16.69 -23.12
C THR A 207 -17.82 -17.57 -22.93
N PRO A 208 -17.92 -18.83 -22.48
CA PRO A 208 -16.78 -19.73 -22.33
C PRO A 208 -15.99 -19.83 -23.64
N GLN A 209 -14.78 -19.27 -23.64
CA GLN A 209 -13.94 -19.18 -24.84
C GLN A 209 -12.59 -19.85 -24.66
N TYR A 210 -12.00 -19.74 -23.46
CA TYR A 210 -10.70 -20.33 -23.15
C TYR A 210 -10.82 -21.79 -22.69
N ALA A 211 -9.74 -22.56 -22.83
CA ALA A 211 -9.71 -23.98 -22.48
C ALA A 211 -10.02 -24.23 -21.00
N TRP A 212 -9.51 -23.37 -20.11
CA TRP A 212 -9.75 -23.44 -18.67
C TRP A 212 -11.21 -23.14 -18.28
N GLU A 213 -12.04 -22.64 -19.19
CA GLU A 213 -13.48 -22.37 -18.96
C GLU A 213 -14.38 -23.55 -19.34
N LYS A 214 -13.79 -24.61 -19.92
CA LYS A 214 -14.50 -25.69 -20.62
C LYS A 214 -14.16 -27.07 -20.07
N ILE A 215 -13.54 -27.16 -18.90
CA ILE A 215 -13.14 -28.44 -18.31
C ILE A 215 -14.36 -29.04 -17.60
N GLY A 216 -14.82 -30.19 -18.11
CA GLY A 216 -16.07 -30.83 -17.68
C GLY A 216 -17.30 -30.21 -18.35
N TYR A 217 -17.53 -28.91 -18.16
CA TYR A 217 -18.63 -28.16 -18.78
C TYR A 217 -18.15 -26.81 -19.31
N SER A 218 -18.81 -26.29 -20.36
CA SER A 218 -18.57 -24.96 -20.92
C SER A 218 -19.39 -23.93 -20.15
N VAL A 219 -18.84 -23.40 -19.05
CA VAL A 219 -19.59 -22.61 -18.06
C VAL A 219 -18.94 -21.25 -17.84
N ASN A 220 -19.75 -20.19 -17.86
CA ASN A 220 -19.44 -18.92 -17.19
C ASN A 220 -20.63 -18.60 -16.27
N GLU A 221 -20.43 -18.68 -14.96
CA GLU A 221 -21.48 -18.52 -13.93
C GLU A 221 -21.01 -17.68 -12.73
N GLY A 222 -21.83 -17.53 -11.68
CA GLY A 222 -21.48 -16.79 -10.45
C GLY A 222 -20.83 -15.42 -10.67
N PRO A 223 -21.45 -14.48 -11.44
CA PRO A 223 -20.89 -13.15 -11.64
C PRO A 223 -20.86 -12.35 -10.34
N SER A 224 -19.79 -11.61 -10.09
CA SER A 224 -19.70 -10.69 -8.95
C SER A 224 -18.94 -9.43 -9.29
N VAL A 225 -19.36 -8.29 -8.72
CA VAL A 225 -18.91 -6.97 -9.14
C VAL A 225 -18.11 -6.26 -8.05
N LEU A 226 -16.94 -5.76 -8.43
CA LEU A 226 -16.06 -4.92 -7.62
C LEU A 226 -15.77 -3.62 -8.37
N LYS A 227 -16.11 -2.49 -7.76
CA LYS A 227 -15.92 -1.16 -8.36
C LYS A 227 -14.78 -0.45 -7.65
N LYS A 228 -13.68 -0.18 -8.36
CA LYS A 228 -12.55 0.58 -7.80
C LYS A 228 -11.67 1.15 -8.91
N ASN A 229 -10.91 2.18 -8.59
CA ASN A 229 -9.86 2.72 -9.45
C ASN A 229 -10.35 3.11 -10.87
N GLY A 230 -11.53 3.73 -10.97
CA GLY A 230 -12.11 4.15 -12.26
C GLY A 230 -12.56 2.98 -13.15
N LYS A 231 -12.72 1.78 -12.58
CA LYS A 231 -13.01 0.55 -13.31
C LYS A 231 -14.12 -0.24 -12.61
N ILE A 232 -14.80 -1.04 -13.42
CA ILE A 232 -15.72 -2.07 -12.97
C ILE A 232 -15.10 -3.43 -13.29
N PHE A 233 -14.77 -4.16 -12.24
CA PHE A 233 -14.27 -5.52 -12.29
C PHE A 233 -15.42 -6.47 -12.06
N MET A 234 -15.67 -7.36 -13.00
CA MET A 234 -16.69 -8.38 -12.87
C MET A 234 -16.02 -9.75 -12.91
N THR A 235 -15.90 -10.39 -11.76
CA THR A 235 -15.48 -11.78 -11.71
C THR A 235 -16.64 -12.68 -12.13
N TYR A 236 -16.31 -13.87 -12.63
CA TYR A 236 -17.24 -14.96 -12.90
C TYR A 236 -16.49 -16.27 -12.70
N SER A 237 -17.20 -17.36 -12.48
CA SER A 237 -16.61 -18.69 -12.33
C SER A 237 -16.78 -19.51 -13.59
N ALA A 238 -15.89 -20.47 -13.82
CA ALA A 238 -15.87 -21.28 -15.03
C ALA A 238 -15.49 -22.74 -14.78
N SER A 239 -15.73 -23.59 -15.80
CA SER A 239 -15.59 -25.05 -15.74
C SER A 239 -16.55 -25.74 -14.76
N ALA A 240 -16.45 -27.07 -14.64
CA ALA A 240 -17.23 -27.85 -13.68
C ALA A 240 -16.89 -27.47 -12.23
N THR A 241 -17.86 -27.65 -11.32
CA THR A 241 -17.74 -27.37 -9.87
C THR A 241 -16.90 -28.42 -9.11
N ASP A 242 -15.86 -28.95 -9.75
CA ASP A 242 -14.84 -29.84 -9.20
C ASP A 242 -13.50 -29.09 -9.00
N SER A 243 -12.37 -29.80 -8.98
CA SER A 243 -11.05 -29.16 -8.81
C SER A 243 -10.63 -28.23 -9.96
N ASN A 244 -11.36 -28.21 -11.08
CA ASN A 244 -11.11 -27.34 -12.22
C ASN A 244 -11.84 -25.99 -12.10
N TYR A 245 -12.77 -25.87 -11.16
CA TYR A 245 -13.51 -24.63 -10.92
C TYR A 245 -12.53 -23.49 -10.60
N CYS A 246 -12.71 -22.36 -11.28
CA CYS A 246 -11.82 -21.21 -11.15
C CYS A 246 -12.54 -19.91 -11.53
N VAL A 247 -11.92 -18.78 -11.21
CA VAL A 247 -12.49 -17.44 -11.40
C VAL A 247 -11.81 -16.74 -12.56
N GLY A 248 -12.61 -16.27 -13.51
CA GLY A 248 -12.23 -15.33 -14.56
C GLY A 248 -12.56 -13.89 -14.20
N LEU A 249 -12.12 -12.95 -15.05
CA LEU A 249 -12.34 -11.51 -14.85
C LEU A 249 -12.73 -10.80 -16.15
N LEU A 250 -13.76 -9.96 -16.08
CA LEU A 250 -14.07 -8.92 -17.05
C LEU A 250 -13.72 -7.56 -16.45
N THR A 251 -13.16 -6.67 -17.26
CA THR A 251 -12.83 -5.30 -16.85
C THR A 251 -13.46 -4.30 -17.82
N ALA A 252 -14.21 -3.34 -17.30
CA ALA A 252 -14.70 -2.18 -18.04
C ALA A 252 -14.26 -0.87 -17.36
N SER A 253 -14.14 0.21 -18.14
CA SER A 253 -14.02 1.55 -17.57
C SER A 253 -15.33 1.94 -16.89
N ASP A 254 -15.27 2.60 -15.74
CA ASP A 254 -16.47 3.11 -15.05
C ASP A 254 -17.11 4.34 -15.75
N SER A 255 -16.52 4.78 -16.87
CA SER A 255 -17.09 5.80 -17.76
C SER A 255 -17.61 5.22 -19.07
N SER A 256 -17.47 3.91 -19.29
CA SER A 256 -17.90 3.24 -20.53
C SER A 256 -19.38 2.83 -20.50
N ASP A 257 -19.94 2.59 -21.68
CA ASP A 257 -21.28 2.02 -21.78
C ASP A 257 -21.26 0.53 -21.40
N LEU A 258 -21.73 0.22 -20.19
CA LEU A 258 -21.75 -1.15 -19.68
C LEU A 258 -22.67 -2.10 -20.46
N LEU A 259 -23.60 -1.57 -21.27
CA LEU A 259 -24.43 -2.35 -22.18
C LEU A 259 -23.78 -2.54 -23.56
N ASN A 260 -22.56 -2.08 -23.76
CA ASN A 260 -21.76 -2.42 -24.92
C ASN A 260 -20.82 -3.58 -24.57
N ALA A 261 -21.00 -4.74 -25.20
CA ALA A 261 -20.13 -5.89 -24.99
C ALA A 261 -18.64 -5.57 -25.25
N GLY A 262 -18.34 -4.67 -26.21
CA GLY A 262 -16.99 -4.23 -26.52
C GLY A 262 -16.32 -3.38 -25.43
N SER A 263 -17.08 -2.90 -24.43
CA SER A 263 -16.52 -2.20 -23.26
C SER A 263 -15.90 -3.14 -22.24
N TRP A 264 -16.20 -4.45 -22.31
CA TRP A 264 -15.71 -5.46 -21.38
C TRP A 264 -14.51 -6.20 -21.96
N LYS A 265 -13.36 -6.07 -21.29
CA LYS A 265 -12.16 -6.85 -21.60
C LYS A 265 -12.10 -8.10 -20.73
N LYS A 266 -12.13 -9.27 -21.37
CA LYS A 266 -11.99 -10.58 -20.70
C LYS A 266 -10.53 -10.94 -20.46
N SER A 267 -10.20 -11.38 -19.25
CA SER A 267 -8.87 -11.91 -18.91
C SER A 267 -8.62 -13.23 -19.64
N PRO A 268 -7.44 -13.44 -20.27
CA PRO A 268 -7.13 -14.67 -20.96
C PRO A 268 -6.85 -15.86 -20.04
N ASN A 269 -6.52 -15.60 -18.78
CA ASN A 269 -6.20 -16.61 -17.76
C ASN A 269 -7.12 -16.46 -16.55
N PRO A 270 -7.32 -17.55 -15.77
CA PRO A 270 -7.96 -17.46 -14.47
C PRO A 270 -7.22 -16.46 -13.59
N VAL A 271 -7.97 -15.64 -12.86
CA VAL A 271 -7.44 -14.71 -11.86
C VAL A 271 -7.43 -15.30 -10.45
N PHE A 272 -8.07 -16.45 -10.27
CA PHE A 272 -8.06 -17.24 -9.04
C PHE A 272 -8.40 -18.70 -9.36
N GLN A 273 -7.60 -19.66 -8.87
CA GLN A 273 -7.75 -21.07 -9.24
C GLN A 273 -7.20 -22.00 -8.16
N THR A 274 -7.41 -23.30 -8.32
CA THR A 274 -6.87 -24.36 -7.47
C THR A 274 -5.39 -24.14 -7.15
N ASN A 275 -5.05 -24.32 -5.87
CA ASN A 275 -3.68 -24.35 -5.40
C ASN A 275 -3.46 -25.61 -4.56
N ALA A 276 -2.75 -26.58 -5.14
CA ALA A 276 -2.42 -27.83 -4.45
C ALA A 276 -1.46 -27.62 -3.27
N GLY A 277 -0.61 -26.59 -3.31
CA GLY A 277 0.32 -26.25 -2.22
C GLY A 277 -0.38 -25.81 -0.94
N THR A 278 -1.56 -25.21 -1.04
CA THR A 278 -2.41 -24.84 0.10
C THR A 278 -3.57 -25.83 0.33
N SER A 279 -3.61 -26.91 -0.45
CA SER A 279 -4.70 -27.91 -0.46
C SER A 279 -6.08 -27.30 -0.69
N GLN A 280 -6.18 -26.29 -1.56
CA GLN A 280 -7.46 -25.65 -1.90
C GLN A 280 -7.83 -25.91 -3.36
N TYR A 281 -8.97 -26.53 -3.58
CA TYR A 281 -9.39 -27.05 -4.88
C TYR A 281 -10.75 -26.48 -5.29
N GLY A 282 -10.85 -26.07 -6.55
CA GLY A 282 -12.06 -25.54 -7.14
C GLY A 282 -12.57 -24.23 -6.51
N PRO A 283 -11.73 -23.20 -6.30
CA PRO A 283 -12.21 -21.97 -5.70
C PRO A 283 -13.09 -21.18 -6.69
N GLY A 284 -14.28 -20.75 -6.25
CA GLY A 284 -15.16 -19.97 -7.11
C GLY A 284 -16.45 -19.50 -6.44
N HIS A 285 -17.38 -19.06 -7.29
CA HIS A 285 -18.64 -18.40 -6.96
C HIS A 285 -18.44 -17.37 -5.84
N ASN A 286 -17.59 -16.38 -6.12
CA ASN A 286 -17.15 -15.42 -5.12
C ASN A 286 -18.13 -14.25 -4.98
N CYS A 287 -18.04 -13.56 -3.86
CA CYS A 287 -18.56 -12.21 -3.69
C CYS A 287 -17.47 -11.28 -3.15
N PHE A 288 -17.80 -9.99 -3.04
CA PHE A 288 -16.93 -8.98 -2.42
C PHE A 288 -17.64 -8.30 -1.25
N THR A 289 -16.89 -8.11 -0.18
CA THR A 289 -17.30 -7.30 0.98
C THR A 289 -16.10 -6.46 1.44
N THR A 290 -16.26 -5.67 2.49
CA THR A 290 -15.16 -4.90 3.06
C THR A 290 -14.95 -5.26 4.53
N SER A 291 -13.79 -4.91 5.09
CA SER A 291 -13.56 -4.95 6.53
C SER A 291 -14.51 -4.04 7.32
N GLN A 292 -14.59 -4.21 8.64
CA GLN A 292 -15.52 -3.45 9.49
C GLN A 292 -15.28 -1.94 9.38
N ASP A 293 -14.03 -1.54 9.16
CA ASP A 293 -13.58 -0.16 8.95
C ASP A 293 -13.55 0.28 7.47
N GLU A 294 -13.94 -0.60 6.54
CA GLU A 294 -14.01 -0.37 5.09
C GLU A 294 -12.66 -0.08 4.41
N THR A 295 -11.55 -0.32 5.10
CA THR A 295 -10.20 -0.06 4.58
C THR A 295 -9.67 -1.18 3.69
N VAL A 296 -10.22 -2.39 3.81
CA VAL A 296 -9.76 -3.58 3.09
C VAL A 296 -10.92 -4.20 2.32
N ASP A 297 -10.74 -4.39 1.01
CA ASP A 297 -11.63 -5.22 0.20
C ASP A 297 -11.33 -6.70 0.47
N ILE A 298 -12.38 -7.49 0.60
CA ILE A 298 -12.32 -8.90 0.97
C ILE A 298 -13.06 -9.71 -0.10
N MET A 299 -12.38 -10.70 -0.65
CA MET A 299 -12.98 -11.71 -1.49
C MET A 299 -13.51 -12.81 -0.58
N VAL A 300 -14.80 -13.13 -0.71
CA VAL A 300 -15.43 -14.28 -0.07
C VAL A 300 -15.74 -15.29 -1.17
N TYR A 301 -15.42 -16.55 -0.97
CA TYR A 301 -15.55 -17.58 -2.00
C TYR A 301 -15.75 -18.96 -1.37
N HIS A 302 -16.12 -19.97 -2.15
CA HIS A 302 -16.05 -21.35 -1.68
C HIS A 302 -14.89 -22.11 -2.29
N ALA A 303 -14.36 -23.11 -1.58
CA ALA A 303 -13.46 -24.12 -2.14
C ALA A 303 -13.63 -25.46 -1.40
N ARG A 304 -13.08 -26.55 -1.95
CA ARG A 304 -12.88 -27.83 -1.25
C ARG A 304 -11.44 -27.97 -0.78
N ASN A 305 -11.23 -28.76 0.27
CA ASN A 305 -9.90 -29.11 0.77
C ASN A 305 -9.36 -30.45 0.22
N TYR A 306 -10.02 -31.03 -0.77
CA TYR A 306 -9.58 -32.22 -1.49
C TYR A 306 -9.87 -32.10 -2.98
N LYS A 307 -9.03 -32.76 -3.79
CA LYS A 307 -9.10 -32.69 -5.25
C LYS A 307 -10.17 -33.59 -5.85
N ASN A 308 -10.20 -34.86 -5.43
CA ASN A 308 -10.99 -35.89 -6.08
C ASN A 308 -12.35 -36.03 -5.40
N ILE A 309 -13.42 -35.88 -6.17
CA ILE A 309 -14.80 -36.05 -5.71
C ILE A 309 -15.26 -37.46 -6.05
N THR A 310 -15.97 -38.10 -5.11
CA THR A 310 -16.65 -39.39 -5.37
C THR A 310 -18.12 -39.12 -5.66
N GLY A 311 -18.58 -39.49 -6.85
CA GLY A 311 -19.96 -39.21 -7.30
C GLY A 311 -20.09 -37.85 -7.99
N ASP A 312 -21.33 -37.36 -8.10
CA ASP A 312 -21.64 -36.09 -8.75
C ASP A 312 -21.19 -34.89 -7.88
N PRO A 313 -20.31 -34.00 -8.38
CA PRO A 313 -19.85 -32.81 -7.67
C PRO A 313 -20.95 -31.89 -7.13
N LEU A 314 -22.15 -31.91 -7.73
CA LEU A 314 -23.28 -31.13 -7.26
C LEU A 314 -23.76 -31.58 -5.87
N TYR A 315 -23.71 -32.88 -5.58
CA TYR A 315 -24.21 -33.46 -4.32
C TYR A 315 -23.11 -33.73 -3.29
N ASP A 316 -21.84 -33.46 -3.63
CA ASP A 316 -20.77 -33.38 -2.65
C ASP A 316 -20.92 -32.09 -1.80
N PRO A 317 -21.19 -32.21 -0.48
CA PRO A 317 -21.58 -31.08 0.35
C PRO A 317 -20.41 -30.21 0.80
N ASN A 318 -19.15 -30.58 0.49
CA ASN A 318 -17.98 -30.06 1.19
C ASN A 318 -17.31 -28.86 0.51
N ARG A 319 -18.09 -28.07 -0.23
CA ARG A 319 -17.69 -26.69 -0.52
C ARG A 319 -17.83 -25.87 0.75
N HIS A 320 -16.80 -25.11 1.09
CA HIS A 320 -16.73 -24.35 2.34
C HIS A 320 -16.51 -22.88 2.05
N MET A 321 -17.22 -22.00 2.75
CA MET A 321 -17.01 -20.55 2.67
C MET A 321 -15.66 -20.18 3.26
N ARG A 322 -14.91 -19.37 2.52
CA ARG A 322 -13.59 -18.85 2.86
C ARG A 322 -13.56 -17.35 2.57
N ALA A 323 -12.61 -16.64 3.16
CA ALA A 323 -12.35 -15.24 2.83
C ALA A 323 -10.87 -14.91 2.86
N GLN A 324 -10.46 -13.97 2.01
CA GLN A 324 -9.12 -13.39 2.03
C GLN A 324 -9.12 -11.96 1.48
N ARG A 325 -8.06 -11.22 1.82
CA ARG A 325 -7.84 -9.85 1.32
C ARG A 325 -7.74 -9.83 -0.21
N VAL A 326 -8.40 -8.87 -0.84
CA VAL A 326 -8.09 -8.45 -2.21
C VAL A 326 -6.93 -7.47 -2.15
N ASN A 327 -5.83 -7.83 -2.79
CA ASN A 327 -4.73 -6.89 -3.03
C ASN A 327 -5.00 -6.13 -4.34
N TRP A 328 -4.34 -5.00 -4.53
CA TRP A 328 -4.53 -4.16 -5.71
C TRP A 328 -3.21 -3.99 -6.43
N ASN A 329 -3.20 -4.31 -7.72
CA ASN A 329 -2.05 -4.06 -8.58
C ASN A 329 -1.90 -2.53 -8.83
N PRO A 330 -0.69 -2.05 -9.13
CA PRO A 330 -0.46 -0.63 -9.45
C PRO A 330 -1.31 -0.10 -10.60
N ASP A 331 -1.65 -0.94 -11.59
CA ASP A 331 -2.53 -0.59 -12.72
C ASP A 331 -4.03 -0.48 -12.35
N GLY A 332 -4.33 -0.62 -11.05
CA GLY A 332 -5.65 -0.55 -10.49
C GLY A 332 -6.47 -1.83 -10.61
N THR A 333 -5.94 -2.91 -11.19
CA THR A 333 -6.62 -4.23 -11.27
C THR A 333 -6.55 -4.99 -9.95
N PRO A 334 -7.56 -5.81 -9.62
CA PRO A 334 -7.53 -6.61 -8.40
C PRO A 334 -6.56 -7.79 -8.53
N ASN A 335 -5.89 -8.11 -7.43
CA ASN A 335 -5.02 -9.26 -7.27
C ASN A 335 -5.54 -10.12 -6.13
N PHE A 336 -6.13 -11.25 -6.50
CA PHE A 336 -6.71 -12.19 -5.56
C PHE A 336 -5.68 -13.15 -4.96
N GLY A 337 -4.46 -13.20 -5.51
CA GLY A 337 -3.41 -14.13 -5.10
C GLY A 337 -3.80 -15.59 -5.36
N ILE A 338 -3.45 -16.46 -4.42
CA ILE A 338 -3.84 -17.88 -4.42
C ILE A 338 -4.85 -18.12 -3.29
N PRO A 339 -5.71 -19.16 -3.37
CA PRO A 339 -6.52 -19.54 -2.22
C PRO A 339 -5.62 -19.97 -1.07
N VAL A 340 -5.62 -19.18 0.01
CA VAL A 340 -4.76 -19.37 1.18
C VAL A 340 -5.02 -20.69 1.90
N ALA A 341 -4.09 -21.22 2.69
CA ALA A 341 -4.32 -22.47 3.42
C ALA A 341 -5.42 -22.33 4.50
N ASP A 342 -5.93 -23.46 4.98
CA ASP A 342 -6.82 -23.49 6.15
C ASP A 342 -6.10 -22.98 7.41
N GLY A 343 -6.87 -22.49 8.38
CA GLY A 343 -6.35 -21.89 9.60
C GLY A 343 -6.41 -20.36 9.61
N VAL A 344 -5.66 -19.77 10.52
CA VAL A 344 -5.67 -18.33 10.77
C VAL A 344 -5.04 -17.59 9.60
N ASN A 345 -5.81 -16.68 9.03
CA ASN A 345 -5.42 -15.82 7.93
C ASN A 345 -5.58 -14.36 8.35
N VAL A 346 -4.51 -13.57 8.17
CA VAL A 346 -4.50 -12.15 8.47
C VAL A 346 -5.03 -11.38 7.26
N ILE A 347 -6.19 -10.74 7.41
CA ILE A 347 -6.80 -9.86 6.39
C ILE A 347 -6.22 -8.44 6.49
N SER A 348 -5.93 -7.97 7.70
CA SER A 348 -5.20 -6.72 7.93
C SER A 348 -4.26 -6.86 9.14
N THR A 349 -3.08 -6.26 9.05
CA THR A 349 -2.15 -6.15 10.18
C THR A 349 -2.48 -4.91 11.00
N ALA A 350 -2.43 -5.01 12.33
CA ALA A 350 -2.39 -3.84 13.20
C ALA A 350 -1.15 -2.99 12.90
N ALA A 351 -1.23 -1.67 13.10
CA ALA A 351 -0.08 -0.80 12.97
C ALA A 351 1.05 -1.28 13.91
N PRO A 352 2.33 -1.34 13.46
CA PRO A 352 3.42 -1.72 14.33
C PRO A 352 3.56 -0.70 15.46
N THR A 353 3.52 -1.18 16.70
CA THR A 353 3.96 -0.42 17.87
C THR A 353 5.44 -0.08 17.72
N ALA A 354 5.79 1.18 17.92
CA ALA A 354 7.16 1.58 18.14
C ALA A 354 7.66 0.93 19.44
N MET A 355 8.41 -0.16 19.34
CA MET A 355 9.31 -0.54 20.42
C MET A 355 10.36 0.56 20.52
N SER A 356 10.43 1.19 21.68
CA SER A 356 11.44 2.20 22.01
C SER A 356 12.81 1.53 21.95
N THR A 357 13.52 1.71 20.83
CA THR A 357 14.92 1.34 20.70
C THR A 357 15.74 2.44 21.36
N VAL A 358 16.24 2.15 22.56
CA VAL A 358 17.38 2.84 23.14
C VAL A 358 18.56 2.67 22.18
N THR A 359 19.09 3.80 21.71
CA THR A 359 20.24 3.90 20.82
C THR A 359 21.51 3.36 21.52
N PRO A 360 22.28 2.44 20.92
CA PRO A 360 23.62 2.13 21.39
C PRO A 360 24.62 3.16 20.83
N THR A 361 25.46 3.72 21.71
CA THR A 361 26.62 4.51 21.33
C THR A 361 27.88 3.65 21.22
N SER A 362 28.56 3.84 20.08
CA SER A 362 29.99 3.71 19.75
C SER A 362 30.83 2.54 20.27
N ASN A 363 31.42 1.82 19.29
CA ASN A 363 32.57 0.91 19.41
C ASN A 363 33.75 1.51 20.21
N ALA A 364 34.25 0.75 21.18
CA ALA A 364 35.63 0.84 21.68
C ALA A 364 36.30 -0.55 21.58
N THR A 365 37.52 -0.57 21.05
CA THR A 365 38.43 -1.71 20.86
C THR A 365 38.79 -2.37 22.20
N PRO A 366 39.04 -3.70 22.28
CA PRO A 366 38.98 -4.44 23.54
C PRO A 366 40.24 -4.25 24.39
N THR A 367 40.05 -4.11 25.70
CA THR A 367 41.05 -4.43 26.74
C THR A 367 40.35 -5.23 27.86
N PRO A 368 41.06 -6.06 28.64
CA PRO A 368 40.56 -7.33 29.15
C PRO A 368 39.58 -7.16 30.32
N MET A 369 38.56 -8.02 30.32
CA MET A 369 37.47 -8.05 31.30
C MET A 369 37.90 -8.76 32.61
N LEU A 370 37.60 -8.16 33.75
CA LEU A 370 37.58 -8.80 35.08
C LEU A 370 36.22 -9.53 35.29
N PRO A 371 36.12 -10.55 36.17
CA PRO A 371 35.08 -11.58 36.11
C PRO A 371 33.66 -11.10 36.45
N SER A 372 32.67 -11.67 35.76
CA SER A 372 31.25 -11.29 35.73
C SER A 372 30.51 -11.47 37.08
N GLU A 373 29.83 -10.43 37.54
CA GLU A 373 28.93 -10.48 38.71
C GLU A 373 27.61 -11.25 38.47
N ASN A 374 27.34 -11.72 37.24
CA ASN A 374 26.14 -12.49 36.90
C ASN A 374 26.46 -13.60 35.90
N PRO A 375 26.89 -14.79 36.37
CA PRO A 375 27.31 -15.88 35.49
C PRO A 375 26.16 -16.51 34.68
N GLU A 376 24.90 -16.27 35.05
CA GLU A 376 23.74 -16.83 34.36
C GLU A 376 23.33 -16.08 33.08
N ASP A 377 23.86 -14.87 32.86
CA ASP A 377 23.74 -14.12 31.61
C ASP A 377 24.97 -14.43 30.75
N ILE A 378 24.87 -15.49 29.95
CA ILE A 378 25.98 -16.13 29.25
C ILE A 378 26.37 -15.31 28.02
N ASN A 379 25.40 -14.65 27.39
CA ASN A 379 25.62 -13.84 26.19
C ASN A 379 25.89 -12.34 26.51
N GLY A 380 25.73 -11.93 27.76
CA GLY A 380 26.00 -10.56 28.23
C GLY A 380 25.00 -9.52 27.73
N ASP A 381 23.79 -9.96 27.36
CA ASP A 381 22.70 -9.11 26.85
C ASP A 381 21.87 -8.48 27.98
N TYR A 382 22.22 -8.75 29.24
CA TYR A 382 21.58 -8.29 30.47
C TYR A 382 20.18 -8.88 30.70
N VAL A 383 19.81 -9.94 29.98
CA VAL A 383 18.51 -10.63 30.04
C VAL A 383 18.71 -12.15 30.05
N ILE A 384 18.53 -12.79 31.19
CA ILE A 384 18.68 -14.26 31.29
C ILE A 384 17.49 -14.95 30.59
N ASN A 385 17.70 -15.55 29.41
CA ASN A 385 16.63 -16.12 28.59
C ASN A 385 17.06 -17.37 27.80
N MET A 386 16.24 -17.82 26.83
CA MET A 386 16.53 -19.05 26.08
C MET A 386 17.80 -18.93 25.23
N SER A 387 18.18 -17.71 24.86
CA SER A 387 19.41 -17.44 24.12
C SER A 387 20.65 -17.82 24.92
N ASP A 388 20.65 -17.65 26.24
CA ASP A 388 21.74 -18.10 27.13
C ASP A 388 21.83 -19.62 27.18
N ILE A 389 20.67 -20.29 27.30
CA ILE A 389 20.59 -21.76 27.35
C ILE A 389 21.00 -22.40 26.00
N ILE A 390 20.62 -21.78 24.88
CA ILE A 390 20.98 -22.27 23.53
C ILE A 390 22.49 -22.27 23.33
N LEU A 391 23.22 -21.31 23.92
CA LEU A 391 24.69 -21.29 23.85
C LEU A 391 25.34 -22.45 24.62
N MET A 392 24.66 -22.98 25.64
CA MET A 392 25.14 -24.14 26.40
C MET A 392 24.98 -25.46 25.63
N ALA A 393 24.08 -25.52 24.63
CA ALA A 393 23.71 -26.76 23.95
C ALA A 393 24.88 -27.43 23.21
N ALA A 394 25.80 -26.64 22.64
CA ALA A 394 26.99 -27.17 21.97
C ALA A 394 28.06 -27.73 22.93
N HIS A 395 27.92 -27.42 24.22
CA HIS A 395 28.84 -27.78 25.29
C HIS A 395 28.22 -28.75 26.31
N PHE A 396 26.96 -29.14 26.11
CA PHE A 396 26.21 -30.01 27.03
C PHE A 396 26.84 -31.42 27.10
N ASN A 397 26.95 -31.95 28.32
CA ASN A 397 27.72 -33.14 28.72
C ASN A 397 29.25 -33.05 28.53
N ALA A 398 29.81 -31.88 28.23
CA ALA A 398 31.26 -31.73 28.18
C ALA A 398 31.85 -31.73 29.60
N THR A 399 32.97 -32.44 29.79
CA THR A 399 33.74 -32.48 31.05
C THR A 399 35.00 -31.64 30.91
N LEU A 400 35.66 -31.26 32.00
CA LEU A 400 36.90 -30.45 31.98
C LEU A 400 38.03 -30.97 31.06
N TYR A 401 37.94 -32.22 30.60
CA TYR A 401 38.90 -32.86 29.68
C TYR A 401 38.37 -33.02 28.24
N SER A 402 37.15 -32.58 27.96
CA SER A 402 36.52 -32.61 26.65
C SER A 402 36.97 -31.41 25.80
N GLY A 403 37.29 -31.61 24.52
CA GLY A 403 37.74 -30.53 23.63
C GLY A 403 36.69 -29.43 23.37
N ASN A 404 35.43 -29.70 23.68
CA ASN A 404 34.32 -28.76 23.64
C ASN A 404 33.92 -28.25 25.04
N TYR A 405 34.75 -28.40 26.07
CA TYR A 405 34.48 -27.83 27.38
C TYR A 405 34.94 -26.37 27.46
N ASP A 406 34.06 -25.49 27.94
CA ASP A 406 34.37 -24.09 28.21
C ASP A 406 33.80 -23.71 29.57
N LYS A 407 34.68 -23.29 30.49
CA LYS A 407 34.38 -23.00 31.89
C LYS A 407 33.24 -21.98 32.05
N LYS A 408 33.02 -21.11 31.07
CA LYS A 408 31.93 -20.11 31.14
C LYS A 408 30.52 -20.71 31.12
N TYR A 409 30.36 -21.96 30.65
CA TYR A 409 29.07 -22.66 30.66
C TYR A 409 28.94 -23.64 31.84
N ASP A 410 30.01 -23.89 32.58
CA ASP A 410 29.99 -24.62 33.85
C ASP A 410 29.68 -23.62 34.98
N ILE A 411 28.40 -23.26 35.07
CA ILE A 411 27.91 -22.19 35.94
C ILE A 411 28.12 -22.54 37.41
N ASN A 412 28.01 -23.82 37.76
CA ASN A 412 28.19 -24.30 39.13
C ASN A 412 29.65 -24.67 39.48
N ASN A 413 30.55 -24.68 38.48
CA ASN A 413 31.98 -25.02 38.56
C ASN A 413 32.26 -26.46 39.07
N ASP A 414 31.41 -27.43 38.77
CA ASP A 414 31.59 -28.85 39.13
C ASP A 414 32.48 -29.64 38.14
N GLY A 415 32.91 -28.99 37.05
CA GLY A 415 33.76 -29.57 36.02
C GLY A 415 33.00 -30.32 34.93
N VAL A 416 31.65 -30.26 34.91
CA VAL A 416 30.79 -30.92 33.92
C VAL A 416 29.62 -30.01 33.51
N ILE A 417 29.56 -29.58 32.26
CA ILE A 417 28.46 -28.75 31.75
C ILE A 417 27.23 -29.63 31.53
N ASN A 418 26.25 -29.57 32.44
CA ASN A 418 25.12 -30.48 32.43
C ASN A 418 23.81 -29.81 32.89
N MET A 419 22.79 -30.62 33.18
CA MET A 419 21.48 -30.12 33.58
C MET A 419 21.53 -29.32 34.90
N GLY A 420 22.52 -29.56 35.76
CA GLY A 420 22.80 -28.77 36.96
C GLY A 420 23.03 -27.29 36.64
N ASP A 421 23.79 -26.99 35.59
CA ASP A 421 24.07 -25.61 35.15
C ASP A 421 22.85 -24.96 34.48
N ILE A 422 22.16 -25.71 33.63
CA ILE A 422 20.92 -25.24 32.99
C ILE A 422 19.85 -24.91 34.03
N ILE A 423 19.74 -25.70 35.12
CA ILE A 423 18.78 -25.43 36.20
C ILE A 423 19.11 -24.11 36.91
N ILE A 424 20.38 -23.72 37.02
CA ILE A 424 20.76 -22.45 37.66
C ILE A 424 20.36 -21.26 36.76
N VAL A 425 20.60 -21.35 35.45
CA VAL A 425 20.15 -20.36 34.47
C VAL A 425 18.61 -20.26 34.46
N ALA A 426 17.94 -21.42 34.42
CA ALA A 426 16.47 -21.50 34.41
C ALA A 426 15.82 -20.92 35.67
N LYS A 427 16.47 -21.01 36.83
CA LYS A 427 15.98 -20.38 38.09
C LYS A 427 15.90 -18.86 38.01
N LYS A 428 16.63 -18.23 37.08
CA LYS A 428 16.64 -16.78 36.87
C LYS A 428 16.08 -16.37 35.50
N PHE A 429 15.37 -17.29 34.82
CA PHE A 429 14.82 -17.07 33.49
C PHE A 429 13.87 -15.87 33.45
N ASN A 430 14.02 -15.04 32.42
CA ASN A 430 13.31 -13.78 32.18
C ASN A 430 13.67 -12.61 33.11
N LYS A 431 14.84 -12.64 33.77
CA LYS A 431 15.31 -11.55 34.63
C LYS A 431 16.22 -10.58 33.87
N ILE A 432 15.96 -9.27 34.04
CA ILE A 432 16.75 -8.16 33.48
C ILE A 432 17.70 -7.62 34.56
N ILE A 433 18.95 -7.30 34.19
CA ILE A 433 20.03 -6.83 35.08
C ILE A 433 20.30 -5.32 34.86
N GLU A 434 20.17 -4.47 35.89
CA GLU A 434 20.31 -3.00 35.78
C GLU A 434 21.79 -2.51 35.77
N LYS A 435 22.13 -1.52 34.93
CA LYS A 435 23.47 -0.92 34.80
C LYS A 435 23.66 0.38 35.59
N GLY A 436 24.74 0.51 36.37
CA GLY A 436 25.20 1.75 36.99
C GLY A 436 25.96 2.69 36.02
N THR A 437 25.88 4.01 36.25
CA THR A 437 26.37 5.08 35.34
C THR A 437 27.73 5.69 35.73
N PRO A 438 28.60 6.06 34.76
CA PRO A 438 29.74 6.97 35.01
C PRO A 438 29.72 8.29 34.22
N VAL A 439 30.42 9.31 34.76
CA VAL A 439 30.50 10.75 34.41
C VAL A 439 31.61 11.05 33.36
N PRO A 440 31.49 12.07 32.47
CA PRO A 440 32.47 12.33 31.39
C PRO A 440 33.49 13.45 31.70
N THR A 441 34.62 13.46 30.97
CA THR A 441 35.60 14.57 30.89
C THR A 441 36.18 14.66 29.46
N PRO A 442 36.48 15.86 28.91
CA PRO A 442 36.65 16.06 27.46
C PRO A 442 38.11 16.20 27.00
N THR A 443 38.42 15.78 25.77
CA THR A 443 39.62 16.25 25.04
C THR A 443 39.43 16.36 23.52
N THR A 444 39.87 17.50 23.02
CA THR A 444 40.01 17.99 21.63
C THR A 444 41.10 17.29 20.82
N LEU A 445 41.02 17.33 19.47
CA LEU A 445 42.13 17.73 18.57
C LEU A 445 41.67 17.88 17.08
N THR A 446 42.38 18.77 16.39
CA THR A 446 42.16 19.46 15.10
C THR A 446 42.60 18.68 13.84
N PRO A 447 42.16 19.07 12.61
CA PRO A 447 42.37 18.31 11.36
C PRO A 447 43.56 18.80 10.52
N THR A 448 44.07 17.94 9.63
CA THR A 448 44.91 18.33 8.48
C THR A 448 44.38 17.64 7.22
N PRO A 449 44.25 18.32 6.07
CA PRO A 449 43.52 17.81 4.91
C PRO A 449 44.42 17.01 3.97
N THR A 450 43.92 15.89 3.44
CA THR A 450 44.50 15.23 2.27
C THR A 450 43.43 15.12 1.19
N LYS A 451 43.70 15.72 0.02
CA LYS A 451 42.91 15.59 -1.20
C LYS A 451 42.84 14.11 -1.60
N ALA A 452 41.65 13.52 -1.54
CA ALA A 452 41.40 12.20 -2.11
C ALA A 452 41.05 12.35 -3.60
N VAL A 453 41.88 11.73 -4.45
CA VAL A 453 41.58 11.47 -5.86
C VAL A 453 40.47 10.42 -5.90
N ILE A 454 39.33 10.76 -6.51
CA ILE A 454 38.21 9.84 -6.70
C ILE A 454 38.61 8.83 -7.77
N SER A 455 38.92 7.60 -7.35
CA SER A 455 38.90 6.44 -8.23
C SER A 455 37.44 6.14 -8.59
N LEU A 456 37.11 6.21 -9.88
CA LEU A 456 35.82 5.81 -10.43
C LEU A 456 35.63 4.30 -10.18
N VAL A 457 34.82 3.97 -9.18
CA VAL A 457 34.23 2.63 -9.05
C VAL A 457 33.40 2.38 -10.31
N PRO A 458 33.59 1.26 -11.02
CA PRO A 458 32.82 0.98 -12.23
C PRO A 458 31.32 0.91 -11.93
N ALA A 459 30.51 1.35 -12.89
CA ALA A 459 29.06 1.46 -12.76
C ALA A 459 28.44 0.13 -12.31
N LYS A 460 27.62 0.19 -11.24
CA LYS A 460 26.86 -0.95 -10.73
C LYS A 460 25.85 -1.40 -11.79
N THR A 461 25.95 -2.65 -12.28
CA THR A 461 24.96 -3.21 -13.19
C THR A 461 23.79 -3.78 -12.39
N VAL A 462 22.65 -3.10 -12.43
CA VAL A 462 21.38 -3.64 -11.94
C VAL A 462 20.79 -4.53 -13.04
N VAL A 463 20.52 -5.78 -12.69
CA VAL A 463 19.93 -6.78 -13.59
C VAL A 463 18.54 -7.19 -13.11
N ARG A 464 17.69 -7.54 -14.06
CA ARG A 464 16.52 -8.38 -13.84
C ARG A 464 16.73 -9.70 -14.57
N ILE A 465 16.40 -10.80 -13.91
CA ILE A 465 16.61 -12.15 -14.41
C ILE A 465 15.26 -12.66 -14.90
N GLU A 466 15.04 -12.66 -16.21
CA GLU A 466 13.79 -13.13 -16.83
C GLU A 466 13.90 -14.62 -17.20
N SER A 467 12.84 -15.39 -17.00
CA SER A 467 12.75 -16.80 -17.42
C SER A 467 12.90 -16.92 -18.94
N TYR A 468 13.68 -17.88 -19.43
CA TYR A 468 13.85 -18.12 -20.87
C TYR A 468 12.55 -18.57 -21.55
N ASN A 469 11.87 -19.54 -20.95
CA ASN A 469 10.66 -20.17 -21.47
C ASN A 469 9.34 -19.51 -21.03
N HIS A 470 9.41 -18.41 -20.27
CA HIS A 470 8.24 -17.67 -19.80
C HIS A 470 8.49 -16.15 -19.91
N GLU A 471 8.21 -15.58 -21.08
CA GLU A 471 8.38 -14.15 -21.34
C GLU A 471 7.60 -13.30 -20.32
N GLY A 472 8.23 -12.25 -19.82
CA GLY A 472 7.69 -11.35 -18.81
C GLY A 472 7.77 -11.88 -17.37
N TYR A 473 8.17 -13.13 -17.13
CA TYR A 473 8.36 -13.66 -15.78
C TYR A 473 9.76 -13.36 -15.27
N PHE A 474 9.84 -12.53 -14.23
CA PHE A 474 11.10 -12.12 -13.62
C PHE A 474 11.32 -12.78 -12.26
N LEU A 475 12.55 -13.18 -11.99
CA LEU A 475 13.00 -13.49 -10.64
C LEU A 475 12.76 -12.27 -9.76
N ARG A 476 12.03 -12.47 -8.67
CA ARG A 476 11.73 -11.45 -7.66
C ARG A 476 11.63 -12.10 -6.29
N HIS A 477 11.76 -11.31 -5.24
CA HIS A 477 11.41 -11.77 -3.90
C HIS A 477 10.02 -11.28 -3.47
N TYR A 478 9.33 -12.08 -2.67
CA TYR A 478 8.08 -11.72 -2.00
C TYR A 478 8.05 -12.44 -0.64
N ASP A 479 7.83 -11.71 0.45
CA ASP A 479 8.05 -12.21 1.81
C ASP A 479 9.42 -12.89 1.98
N TYR A 480 10.46 -12.29 1.40
CA TYR A 480 11.84 -12.79 1.35
C TYR A 480 12.04 -14.10 0.55
N ILE A 481 10.99 -14.73 0.03
CA ILE A 481 11.09 -15.94 -0.80
C ILE A 481 11.31 -15.57 -2.26
N ALA A 482 12.29 -16.18 -2.92
CA ALA A 482 12.55 -15.95 -4.33
C ALA A 482 11.62 -16.79 -5.23
N ARG A 483 11.07 -16.14 -6.25
CA ARG A 483 10.03 -16.69 -7.13
C ARG A 483 10.08 -16.00 -8.51
N PHE A 484 9.46 -16.61 -9.52
CA PHE A 484 9.30 -16.03 -10.85
C PHE A 484 7.86 -15.58 -11.04
N ASP A 485 7.65 -14.27 -11.13
CA ASP A 485 6.32 -13.69 -11.33
C ASP A 485 6.28 -12.89 -12.63
N LEU A 486 5.13 -12.91 -13.31
CA LEU A 486 4.85 -12.07 -14.47
C LEU A 486 4.84 -10.59 -14.05
N ASN A 487 5.74 -9.78 -14.61
CA ASN A 487 5.80 -8.33 -14.45
C ASN A 487 5.53 -7.84 -13.01
N PRO A 488 6.43 -8.13 -12.05
CA PRO A 488 6.21 -7.87 -10.63
C PRO A 488 5.93 -6.39 -10.31
N ASN A 489 4.91 -6.17 -9.48
CA ASN A 489 4.36 -4.85 -9.10
C ASN A 489 5.36 -3.89 -8.43
N SER A 490 6.33 -4.42 -7.68
CA SER A 490 7.50 -3.68 -7.23
C SER A 490 8.65 -4.09 -8.13
N ILE A 491 9.05 -3.18 -9.02
CA ILE A 491 10.18 -3.43 -9.91
C ILE A 491 11.45 -3.73 -9.11
N TYR A 492 11.58 -3.11 -7.93
CA TYR A 492 12.73 -3.28 -7.03
C TYR A 492 12.83 -4.69 -6.43
N ASP A 493 11.71 -5.39 -6.22
CA ASP A 493 11.73 -6.79 -5.75
C ASP A 493 12.41 -7.72 -6.75
N SER A 494 12.39 -7.32 -8.02
CA SER A 494 12.89 -8.07 -9.16
C SER A 494 14.22 -7.56 -9.69
N GLN A 495 14.84 -6.63 -8.99
CA GLN A 495 16.11 -6.03 -9.34
C GLN A 495 17.19 -6.52 -8.38
N PHE A 496 18.29 -6.99 -8.96
CA PHE A 496 19.46 -7.43 -8.22
C PHE A 496 20.70 -6.70 -8.73
N VAL A 497 21.60 -6.34 -7.82
CA VAL A 497 22.94 -5.91 -8.17
C VAL A 497 23.80 -7.16 -8.28
N GLU A 498 24.34 -7.43 -9.47
CA GLU A 498 25.31 -8.51 -9.66
C GLU A 498 26.64 -8.08 -9.01
N ARG A 499 27.06 -8.80 -7.96
CA ARG A 499 28.32 -8.59 -7.23
C ARG A 499 29.32 -9.71 -7.56
N PRO A 500 30.64 -9.47 -7.43
CA PRO A 500 31.59 -10.57 -7.34
C PRO A 500 31.12 -11.55 -6.25
N GLY A 501 31.25 -12.85 -6.52
CA GLY A 501 30.75 -13.90 -5.64
C GLY A 501 31.37 -13.79 -4.24
N LEU A 502 30.52 -13.91 -3.21
CA LEU A 502 30.94 -13.75 -1.81
C LEU A 502 31.92 -14.84 -1.35
N ALA A 503 31.84 -16.05 -1.91
CA ALA A 503 32.77 -17.15 -1.65
C ALA A 503 33.87 -17.30 -2.72
N ASP A 504 33.66 -16.78 -3.92
CA ASP A 504 34.61 -16.83 -5.03
C ASP A 504 34.41 -15.62 -5.96
N VAL A 505 35.44 -14.80 -6.10
CA VAL A 505 35.42 -13.56 -6.89
C VAL A 505 35.17 -13.80 -8.39
N ASN A 506 35.43 -15.01 -8.89
CA ASN A 506 35.15 -15.37 -10.29
C ASN A 506 33.70 -15.85 -10.52
N SER A 507 32.94 -15.98 -9.44
CA SER A 507 31.50 -16.31 -9.44
C SER A 507 30.68 -15.03 -9.21
N VAL A 508 29.36 -15.16 -9.09
CA VAL A 508 28.44 -14.03 -8.84
C VAL A 508 27.59 -14.22 -7.59
N SER A 509 27.25 -13.12 -6.95
CA SER A 509 26.24 -13.05 -5.88
C SER A 509 25.23 -11.95 -6.20
N PHE A 510 23.95 -12.20 -5.93
CA PHE A 510 22.87 -11.26 -6.26
C PHE A 510 22.41 -10.51 -5.02
N GLU A 511 22.80 -9.25 -4.89
CA GLU A 511 22.34 -8.38 -3.81
C GLU A 511 20.98 -7.76 -4.19
N SER A 512 20.01 -7.78 -3.27
CA SER A 512 18.70 -7.14 -3.48
C SER A 512 18.84 -5.62 -3.58
N VAL A 513 18.13 -4.99 -4.54
CA VAL A 513 18.13 -3.53 -4.69
C VAL A 513 17.36 -2.83 -3.58
N ASN A 514 16.18 -3.33 -3.21
CA ASN A 514 15.36 -2.74 -2.15
C ASN A 514 15.70 -3.21 -0.73
N PHE A 515 16.53 -4.24 -0.58
CA PHE A 515 17.09 -4.67 0.71
C PHE A 515 18.62 -4.75 0.63
N PRO A 516 19.35 -3.62 0.65
CA PRO A 516 20.81 -3.62 0.61
C PRO A 516 21.43 -4.49 1.71
N GLY A 517 22.50 -5.23 1.37
CA GLY A 517 23.11 -6.23 2.25
C GLY A 517 22.32 -7.54 2.39
N TYR A 518 21.17 -7.69 1.73
CA TYR A 518 20.50 -8.99 1.57
C TYR A 518 20.88 -9.59 0.22
N TYR A 519 21.15 -10.89 0.22
CA TYR A 519 21.56 -11.63 -0.96
C TYR A 519 20.62 -12.79 -1.24
N LEU A 520 20.43 -13.07 -2.53
CA LEU A 520 19.83 -14.31 -2.98
C LEU A 520 20.72 -15.46 -2.51
N ARG A 521 20.17 -16.33 -1.67
CA ARG A 521 20.85 -17.52 -1.16
C ARG A 521 19.92 -18.71 -1.19
N HIS A 522 20.48 -19.90 -1.30
CA HIS A 522 19.70 -21.12 -1.11
C HIS A 522 19.61 -21.53 0.37
N TYR A 523 18.52 -22.21 0.72
CA TYR A 523 18.30 -22.87 2.00
C TYR A 523 17.34 -24.04 1.77
N ASN A 524 17.76 -25.28 2.11
CA ASN A 524 17.00 -26.48 1.77
C ASN A 524 16.57 -26.51 0.28
N TYR A 525 17.50 -26.12 -0.59
CA TYR A 525 17.33 -26.03 -2.05
C TYR A 525 16.36 -24.94 -2.56
N GLU A 526 15.71 -24.17 -1.67
CA GLU A 526 14.86 -23.03 -2.05
C GLU A 526 15.63 -21.73 -1.96
N LEU A 527 15.34 -20.78 -2.86
CA LEU A 527 16.04 -19.49 -2.91
C LEU A 527 15.25 -18.44 -2.15
N LYS A 528 15.96 -17.61 -1.39
CA LYS A 528 15.43 -16.52 -0.56
C LYS A 528 16.39 -15.34 -0.58
N ILE A 529 15.93 -14.15 -0.27
CA ILE A 529 16.83 -13.04 0.07
C ILE A 529 17.04 -12.99 1.58
N VAL A 530 18.28 -12.98 2.03
CA VAL A 530 18.62 -12.97 3.47
C VAL A 530 19.81 -12.05 3.70
N LYS A 531 19.82 -11.37 4.85
CA LYS A 531 20.91 -10.46 5.24
C LYS A 531 22.22 -11.23 5.39
N ASP A 532 23.30 -10.70 4.83
CA ASP A 532 24.64 -11.25 5.00
C ASP A 532 25.08 -11.18 6.47
N ASP A 533 25.33 -12.35 7.04
CA ASP A 533 25.83 -12.55 8.40
C ASP A 533 27.35 -12.76 8.45
N ASN A 534 28.04 -12.60 7.30
CA ASN A 534 29.46 -12.80 7.07
C ASN A 534 29.98 -14.23 7.30
N THR A 535 29.10 -15.21 7.52
CA THR A 535 29.52 -16.60 7.73
C THR A 535 29.98 -17.25 6.42
N ASN A 536 30.91 -18.21 6.51
CA ASN A 536 31.38 -18.93 5.32
C ASN A 536 30.26 -19.72 4.64
N ILE A 537 29.30 -20.24 5.41
CA ILE A 537 28.16 -20.97 4.84
C ILE A 537 27.23 -20.02 4.07
N PHE A 538 26.95 -18.83 4.61
CA PHE A 538 26.16 -17.82 3.90
C PHE A 538 26.83 -17.44 2.57
N LYS A 539 28.14 -17.16 2.61
CA LYS A 539 28.89 -16.79 1.41
C LYS A 539 28.83 -17.88 0.35
N GLN A 540 28.93 -19.14 0.76
CA GLN A 540 28.83 -20.29 -0.15
C GLN A 540 27.41 -20.44 -0.72
N ASP A 541 26.38 -20.33 0.12
CA ASP A 541 24.96 -20.47 -0.27
C ASP A 541 24.46 -19.33 -1.18
N ALA A 542 25.09 -18.16 -1.09
CA ALA A 542 24.79 -16.97 -1.87
C ALA A 542 25.69 -16.78 -3.11
N THR A 543 26.58 -17.74 -3.40
CA THR A 543 27.50 -17.68 -4.55
C THR A 543 27.08 -18.65 -5.64
N PHE A 544 27.05 -18.18 -6.88
CA PHE A 544 26.65 -18.95 -8.05
C PHE A 544 27.66 -18.78 -9.18
N LYS A 545 28.04 -19.88 -9.84
CA LYS A 545 28.86 -19.84 -11.05
C LYS A 545 27.96 -19.50 -12.23
N LYS A 546 28.24 -18.37 -12.89
CA LYS A 546 27.55 -17.96 -14.11
C LYS A 546 28.10 -18.77 -15.29
N VAL A 547 27.23 -19.50 -15.97
CA VAL A 547 27.58 -20.31 -17.16
C VAL A 547 26.70 -19.94 -18.35
N SER A 548 27.08 -20.40 -19.55
CA SER A 548 26.24 -20.26 -20.75
C SER A 548 24.89 -20.96 -20.54
N GLY A 549 23.82 -20.38 -21.06
CA GLY A 549 22.46 -20.88 -20.87
C GLY A 549 22.31 -22.34 -21.28
N LEU A 550 21.70 -23.15 -20.43
CA LEU A 550 21.61 -24.61 -20.62
C LEU A 550 20.68 -25.00 -21.78
N ALA A 551 19.70 -24.17 -22.12
CA ALA A 551 18.81 -24.36 -23.28
C ALA A 551 19.21 -23.51 -24.50
N ASP A 552 19.88 -22.38 -24.27
CA ASP A 552 20.29 -21.43 -25.31
C ASP A 552 21.58 -20.75 -24.88
N SER A 553 22.63 -20.91 -25.69
CA SER A 553 23.98 -20.41 -25.36
C SER A 553 24.10 -18.88 -25.40
N SER A 554 23.12 -18.18 -25.98
CA SER A 554 23.01 -16.71 -25.94
C SER A 554 22.46 -16.17 -24.61
N CYS A 555 21.87 -17.05 -23.79
CA CYS A 555 21.33 -16.76 -22.47
C CYS A 555 22.33 -17.14 -21.36
N VAL A 556 21.89 -17.06 -20.10
CA VAL A 556 22.72 -17.43 -18.93
C VAL A 556 22.03 -18.48 -18.05
N SER A 557 22.84 -19.25 -17.33
CA SER A 557 22.40 -20.15 -16.26
C SER A 557 23.32 -20.00 -15.05
N TYR A 558 22.83 -20.38 -13.86
CA TYR A 558 23.54 -20.17 -12.60
C TYR A 558 23.65 -21.46 -11.81
N GLU A 559 24.85 -22.01 -11.70
CA GLU A 559 25.16 -23.20 -10.91
C GLU A 559 25.48 -22.81 -9.46
N ALA A 560 24.93 -23.51 -8.47
CA ALA A 560 25.24 -23.28 -7.06
C ALA A 560 26.72 -23.60 -6.77
N TYR A 561 27.44 -22.67 -6.14
CA TYR A 561 28.88 -22.83 -5.90
C TYR A 561 29.20 -24.06 -5.03
N ASN A 562 28.45 -24.26 -3.95
CA ASN A 562 28.65 -25.35 -2.98
C ASN A 562 27.81 -26.61 -3.27
N PHE A 563 26.97 -26.59 -4.30
CA PHE A 563 26.26 -27.77 -4.80
C PHE A 563 26.48 -27.93 -6.32
N PRO A 564 27.69 -28.37 -6.75
CA PRO A 564 27.98 -28.56 -8.17
C PRO A 564 26.97 -29.50 -8.84
N GLY A 565 26.55 -29.15 -10.05
CA GLY A 565 25.50 -29.83 -10.81
C GLY A 565 24.07 -29.41 -10.45
N MET A 566 23.87 -28.53 -9.46
CA MET A 566 22.57 -27.93 -9.17
C MET A 566 22.49 -26.48 -9.67
N TYR A 567 21.39 -26.14 -10.34
CA TYR A 567 21.21 -24.84 -10.98
C TYR A 567 19.98 -24.12 -10.45
N ILE A 568 20.06 -22.79 -10.36
CA ILE A 568 18.87 -21.95 -10.17
C ILE A 568 17.88 -22.26 -11.29
N ARG A 569 16.66 -22.63 -10.92
CA ARG A 569 15.57 -22.87 -11.88
C ARG A 569 14.23 -22.35 -11.40
N ASN A 570 13.36 -22.09 -12.36
CA ASN A 570 11.93 -21.97 -12.14
C ASN A 570 11.32 -23.35 -11.84
N SER A 571 10.59 -23.49 -10.73
CA SER A 571 9.90 -24.71 -10.34
C SER A 571 8.50 -24.40 -9.82
N ASN A 572 7.50 -24.46 -10.69
CA ASN A 572 6.12 -24.03 -10.37
C ASN A 572 6.10 -22.61 -9.77
N TYR A 573 6.81 -21.68 -10.42
CA TYR A 573 6.96 -20.28 -10.03
C TYR A 573 7.79 -20.02 -8.75
N LEU A 574 8.22 -21.04 -8.02
CA LEU A 574 9.24 -20.88 -6.97
C LEU A 574 10.65 -20.96 -7.57
N CYS A 575 11.60 -20.22 -6.98
CA CYS A 575 13.00 -20.27 -7.37
C CYS A 575 13.74 -21.28 -6.48
N LYS A 576 14.38 -22.29 -7.10
CA LYS A 576 15.07 -23.39 -6.41
C LYS A 576 16.41 -23.70 -7.07
N ILE A 577 17.31 -24.38 -6.37
CA ILE A 577 18.45 -25.08 -6.98
C ILE A 577 18.12 -26.56 -7.16
N THR A 578 18.25 -27.11 -8.37
CA THR A 578 18.06 -28.55 -8.61
C THR A 578 19.02 -29.08 -9.66
N SER A 579 19.20 -30.40 -9.70
CA SER A 579 19.83 -31.07 -10.84
C SER A 579 19.02 -30.87 -12.12
N ILE A 580 19.69 -30.92 -13.27
CA ILE A 580 19.10 -30.74 -14.59
C ILE A 580 19.16 -32.07 -15.34
N SER A 581 18.01 -32.58 -15.78
CA SER A 581 17.89 -33.89 -16.41
C SER A 581 17.12 -33.89 -17.73
N THR A 582 16.16 -32.97 -17.88
CA THR A 582 15.28 -32.87 -19.05
C THR A 582 15.51 -31.59 -19.84
N ASP A 583 14.96 -31.51 -21.06
CA ASP A 583 14.91 -30.25 -21.83
C ASP A 583 14.08 -29.17 -21.12
N SER A 584 13.01 -29.56 -20.43
CA SER A 584 12.23 -28.63 -19.61
C SER A 584 13.07 -28.06 -18.48
N ASP A 585 13.86 -28.91 -17.80
CA ASP A 585 14.76 -28.44 -16.73
C ASP A 585 15.80 -27.47 -17.29
N ARG A 586 16.38 -27.76 -18.46
CA ARG A 586 17.32 -26.85 -19.14
C ARG A 586 16.66 -25.50 -19.43
N ALA A 587 15.43 -25.50 -19.92
CA ALA A 587 14.68 -24.27 -20.22
C ALA A 587 14.33 -23.48 -18.95
N ASP A 588 13.90 -24.17 -17.88
CA ASP A 588 13.57 -23.57 -16.57
C ASP A 588 14.79 -22.99 -15.83
N ALA A 589 15.99 -23.49 -16.13
CA ALA A 589 17.26 -23.04 -15.58
C ALA A 589 18.02 -22.05 -16.50
N THR A 590 17.42 -21.64 -17.61
CA THR A 590 17.99 -20.66 -18.55
C THR A 590 17.28 -19.31 -18.41
N PHE A 591 18.04 -18.22 -18.44
CA PHE A 591 17.53 -16.87 -18.16
C PHE A 591 18.00 -15.82 -19.17
N ASN A 592 17.09 -14.91 -19.50
CA ASN A 592 17.36 -13.68 -20.22
C ASN A 592 17.73 -12.58 -19.22
N LEU A 593 18.91 -12.00 -19.34
CA LEU A 593 19.29 -10.84 -18.52
C LEU A 593 18.74 -9.55 -19.14
N LYS A 594 17.87 -8.87 -18.39
CA LYS A 594 17.44 -7.51 -18.71
C LYS A 594 18.21 -6.52 -17.85
N THR A 595 19.22 -5.88 -18.43
CA THR A 595 19.89 -4.74 -17.81
C THR A 595 18.98 -3.51 -17.92
N GLN A 596 18.59 -2.91 -16.79
CA GLN A 596 17.83 -1.66 -16.86
C GLN A 596 18.76 -0.48 -17.16
N SER A 597 18.55 0.16 -18.30
CA SER A 597 19.30 1.33 -18.76
C SER A 597 18.55 2.66 -18.53
N ASN A 598 17.40 2.66 -17.84
CA ASN A 598 16.48 3.82 -17.78
C ASN A 598 16.17 4.30 -16.34
N THR A 599 17.21 4.61 -15.58
CA THR A 599 17.11 5.12 -14.20
C THR A 599 17.81 6.48 -14.05
N PHE A 600 17.53 7.20 -12.97
CA PHE A 600 18.20 8.44 -12.57
C PHE A 600 18.43 8.47 -11.06
N ASN A 601 19.25 9.39 -10.54
CA ASN A 601 19.51 9.49 -9.09
C ASN A 601 19.16 10.88 -8.57
N ASN A 602 18.91 10.99 -7.27
CA ASN A 602 18.78 12.28 -6.58
C ASN A 602 20.09 12.69 -5.89
N PRO A 603 20.30 14.00 -5.64
CA PRO A 603 19.51 15.09 -6.19
C PRO A 603 19.66 15.18 -7.71
N ARG A 604 18.66 15.76 -8.39
CA ARG A 604 18.61 15.81 -9.87
C ARG A 604 19.79 16.57 -10.46
N ASP A 605 20.23 17.61 -9.77
CA ASP A 605 21.40 18.40 -10.11
C ASP A 605 21.98 18.98 -8.83
N THR A 606 23.30 18.90 -8.68
CA THR A 606 24.01 19.47 -7.52
C THR A 606 24.99 20.58 -7.89
N ARG A 607 24.93 21.07 -9.13
CA ARG A 607 25.75 22.20 -9.61
C ARG A 607 25.23 23.53 -9.08
N GLU A 608 23.93 23.63 -8.81
CA GLU A 608 23.26 24.85 -8.38
C GLU A 608 22.26 24.55 -7.27
N GLN A 609 22.13 25.48 -6.31
CA GLN A 609 21.08 25.42 -5.29
C GLN A 609 19.73 25.74 -5.93
N ARG A 610 18.71 24.95 -5.59
CA ARG A 610 17.34 25.07 -6.10
C ARG A 610 16.35 24.80 -4.96
N PRO A 611 16.16 25.79 -4.07
CA PRO A 611 15.25 25.64 -2.94
C PRO A 611 13.80 25.75 -3.41
N ASP A 612 12.90 25.25 -2.58
CA ASP A 612 11.44 25.42 -2.70
C ASP A 612 10.89 25.08 -4.11
N PRO A 613 11.14 23.85 -4.61
CA PRO A 613 10.78 23.48 -5.98
C PRO A 613 9.28 23.23 -6.13
N TRP A 614 8.69 23.81 -7.17
CA TRP A 614 7.29 23.60 -7.57
C TRP A 614 7.19 22.97 -8.95
N VAL A 615 6.31 21.98 -9.15
CA VAL A 615 6.09 21.35 -10.45
C VAL A 615 4.61 21.17 -10.78
N TYR A 616 4.20 21.69 -11.94
CA TYR A 616 2.87 21.54 -12.49
C TYR A 616 2.89 20.72 -13.80
N LYS A 617 2.08 19.66 -13.87
CA LYS A 617 1.85 18.89 -15.11
C LYS A 617 0.62 19.46 -15.81
N HIS A 618 0.81 20.01 -17.00
CA HIS A 618 -0.27 20.60 -17.78
C HIS A 618 -0.86 19.60 -18.80
N THR A 619 -2.07 19.88 -19.27
CA THR A 619 -2.79 19.03 -20.24
C THR A 619 -2.21 19.07 -21.66
N ASP A 620 -1.26 19.97 -21.92
CA ASP A 620 -0.50 20.04 -23.18
C ASP A 620 0.64 19.00 -23.28
N GLY A 621 0.83 18.17 -22.25
CA GLY A 621 1.86 17.15 -22.19
C GLY A 621 3.21 17.61 -21.64
N TYR A 622 3.32 18.86 -21.17
CA TYR A 622 4.52 19.40 -20.54
C TYR A 622 4.42 19.47 -19.02
N TYR A 623 5.59 19.36 -18.38
CA TYR A 623 5.84 19.77 -17.02
C TYR A 623 6.42 21.18 -17.01
N TYR A 624 5.93 21.99 -16.07
CA TYR A 624 6.44 23.31 -15.75
C TYR A 624 7.00 23.28 -14.33
N GLY A 625 8.31 23.47 -14.19
CA GLY A 625 9.01 23.48 -12.91
C GLY A 625 9.50 24.87 -12.55
N MET A 626 9.53 25.23 -11.27
CA MET A 626 10.00 26.54 -10.84
C MET A 626 10.85 26.45 -9.58
N HIS A 627 11.75 27.42 -9.44
CA HIS A 627 12.42 27.79 -8.18
C HIS A 627 12.88 29.24 -8.30
N THR A 628 13.52 29.77 -7.26
CA THR A 628 14.14 31.10 -7.32
C THR A 628 15.66 31.03 -7.48
N VAL A 629 16.23 32.06 -8.10
CA VAL A 629 17.67 32.15 -8.38
C VAL A 629 18.31 33.16 -7.43
N GLN A 630 19.36 32.73 -6.74
CA GLN A 630 20.16 33.63 -5.91
C GLN A 630 21.22 34.33 -6.77
N ARG A 631 21.34 35.65 -6.65
CA ARG A 631 22.38 36.49 -7.27
C ARG A 631 22.93 37.50 -6.27
N ASP A 632 24.25 37.61 -6.18
CA ASP A 632 24.95 38.63 -5.38
C ASP A 632 24.47 38.73 -3.92
N GLY A 633 24.10 37.59 -3.31
CA GLY A 633 23.61 37.53 -1.93
C GLY A 633 22.11 37.83 -1.75
N TYR A 634 21.38 38.12 -2.82
CA TYR A 634 19.93 38.35 -2.85
C TYR A 634 19.23 37.29 -3.71
N ILE A 635 17.91 37.19 -3.60
CA ILE A 635 17.11 36.27 -4.43
C ILE A 635 16.08 37.10 -5.22
N PRO A 636 16.43 37.64 -6.41
CA PRO A 636 15.58 38.59 -7.14
C PRO A 636 14.77 37.98 -8.30
N GLU A 637 14.97 36.70 -8.63
CA GLU A 637 14.51 36.13 -9.91
C GLU A 637 13.69 34.86 -9.73
N ILE A 638 12.61 34.75 -10.51
CA ILE A 638 11.84 33.52 -10.68
C ILE A 638 12.23 32.88 -12.01
N ILE A 639 12.70 31.64 -11.96
CA ILE A 639 13.04 30.83 -13.13
C ILE A 639 11.97 29.75 -13.34
N MET A 640 11.60 29.55 -14.60
CA MET A 640 10.70 28.47 -15.02
C MET A 640 11.42 27.51 -15.97
N TYR A 641 11.16 26.22 -15.78
CA TYR A 641 11.62 25.10 -16.59
C TYR A 641 10.42 24.49 -17.31
N LYS A 642 10.64 24.00 -18.53
CA LYS A 642 9.67 23.28 -19.36
C LYS A 642 10.30 22.02 -19.92
N SER A 643 9.62 20.88 -19.76
CA SER A 643 10.07 19.59 -20.30
C SER A 643 8.90 18.63 -20.49
N THR A 644 8.98 17.72 -21.45
CA THR A 644 8.05 16.56 -21.52
C THR A 644 8.46 15.42 -20.58
N SER A 645 9.66 15.48 -20.03
CA SER A 645 10.18 14.54 -19.03
C SER A 645 10.33 15.24 -17.69
N LEU A 646 9.61 14.74 -16.69
CA LEU A 646 9.72 15.15 -15.29
C LEU A 646 11.14 14.88 -14.77
N SER A 647 11.70 13.70 -15.05
CA SER A 647 13.04 13.38 -14.55
C SER A 647 14.15 14.23 -15.16
N ASN A 648 13.96 14.77 -16.37
CA ASN A 648 14.90 15.70 -16.98
C ASN A 648 14.56 17.18 -16.79
N LEU A 649 13.45 17.50 -16.11
CA LEU A 649 12.91 18.87 -16.02
C LEU A 649 13.94 19.89 -15.56
N PHE A 650 14.64 19.60 -14.46
CA PHE A 650 15.65 20.50 -13.88
C PHE A 650 17.08 20.25 -14.39
N THR A 651 17.31 19.28 -15.27
CA THR A 651 18.65 18.99 -15.80
C THR A 651 18.81 19.44 -17.24
N ASN A 652 17.89 19.01 -18.11
CA ASN A 652 17.91 19.26 -19.55
C ASN A 652 16.65 19.98 -20.04
N GLY A 653 15.73 20.37 -19.15
CA GLY A 653 14.55 21.14 -19.51
C GLY A 653 14.91 22.54 -20.00
N THR A 654 14.15 23.04 -20.98
CA THR A 654 14.26 24.42 -21.44
C THR A 654 13.89 25.35 -20.30
N ASN A 655 14.72 26.32 -19.97
CA ASN A 655 14.47 27.24 -18.86
C ASN A 655 14.57 28.70 -19.29
N LYS A 656 13.92 29.57 -18.51
CA LYS A 656 13.84 31.00 -18.74
C LYS A 656 13.60 31.74 -17.42
N ILE A 657 14.32 32.84 -17.19
CA ILE A 657 13.93 33.81 -16.17
C ILE A 657 12.64 34.48 -16.65
N ILE A 658 11.54 34.24 -15.94
CA ILE A 658 10.21 34.71 -16.35
C ILE A 658 9.80 36.01 -15.67
N TRP A 659 10.46 36.36 -14.56
CA TRP A 659 10.18 37.57 -13.81
C TRP A 659 11.38 38.01 -12.97
N HIS A 660 11.58 39.32 -12.89
CA HIS A 660 12.58 39.99 -12.05
C HIS A 660 11.87 40.88 -11.04
N ALA A 661 12.36 40.88 -9.81
CA ALA A 661 11.94 41.81 -8.79
C ALA A 661 12.14 43.27 -9.25
N PRO A 662 11.18 44.18 -8.99
CA PRO A 662 11.36 45.59 -9.28
C PRO A 662 12.47 46.20 -8.42
N ALA A 663 13.07 47.30 -8.88
CA ALA A 663 14.16 47.97 -8.14
C ALA A 663 13.71 48.54 -6.78
N THR A 664 12.43 48.93 -6.67
CA THR A 664 11.82 49.50 -5.48
C THR A 664 10.44 48.89 -5.23
N GLY A 665 9.88 49.10 -4.04
CA GLY A 665 8.58 48.57 -3.66
C GLY A 665 8.66 47.40 -2.69
N TRP A 666 7.50 46.85 -2.34
CA TRP A 666 7.37 45.83 -1.31
C TRP A 666 7.94 44.46 -1.74
N ASN A 667 8.07 44.21 -3.05
CA ASN A 667 8.54 42.96 -3.64
C ASN A 667 9.91 43.09 -4.32
N ASN A 668 10.77 44.01 -3.87
CA ASN A 668 12.04 44.31 -4.53
C ASN A 668 13.20 43.35 -4.20
N LYS A 669 13.03 42.42 -3.25
CA LYS A 669 14.04 41.42 -2.84
C LYS A 669 13.37 40.27 -2.09
N ASP A 670 14.19 39.31 -1.68
CA ASP A 670 13.77 38.20 -0.79
C ASP A 670 12.65 37.38 -1.44
N ILE A 671 12.84 37.01 -2.71
CA ILE A 671 11.89 36.24 -3.52
C ILE A 671 12.11 34.74 -3.31
N TRP A 672 11.10 33.98 -2.88
CA TRP A 672 11.18 32.52 -2.77
C TRP A 672 9.81 31.84 -2.84
N ALA A 673 9.82 30.50 -2.83
CA ALA A 673 8.64 29.63 -2.88
C ALA A 673 7.60 30.03 -3.94
N PRO A 674 7.96 30.10 -5.23
CA PRO A 674 7.01 30.46 -6.26
C PRO A 674 6.18 29.22 -6.67
N GLU A 675 4.86 29.33 -6.67
CA GLU A 675 3.94 28.26 -7.04
C GLU A 675 3.08 28.64 -8.25
N LEU A 676 3.00 27.75 -9.24
CA LEU A 676 2.30 27.97 -10.51
C LEU A 676 0.92 27.29 -10.50
N TYR A 677 -0.11 28.05 -10.86
CA TYR A 677 -1.48 27.58 -11.01
C TYR A 677 -2.09 28.02 -12.34
N PHE A 678 -2.93 27.17 -12.94
CA PHE A 678 -3.77 27.53 -14.08
C PHE A 678 -5.24 27.61 -13.65
N ILE A 679 -5.81 28.82 -13.72
CA ILE A 679 -7.15 29.12 -13.20
C ILE A 679 -7.88 29.97 -14.24
N ASP A 680 -9.06 29.53 -14.68
CA ASP A 680 -9.93 30.24 -15.63
C ASP A 680 -9.16 30.77 -16.87
N ASN A 681 -8.42 29.88 -17.52
CA ASN A 681 -7.56 30.15 -18.68
C ASN A 681 -6.43 31.18 -18.46
N THR A 682 -6.07 31.45 -17.22
CA THR A 682 -4.98 32.36 -16.85
C THR A 682 -3.99 31.66 -15.94
N TRP A 683 -2.70 31.86 -16.19
CA TRP A 683 -1.65 31.40 -15.30
C TRP A 683 -1.45 32.40 -14.16
N TYR A 684 -1.28 31.89 -12.95
CA TYR A 684 -0.98 32.65 -11.75
C TYR A 684 0.27 32.08 -11.08
N ILE A 685 1.16 32.96 -10.61
CA ILE A 685 2.27 32.58 -9.75
C ILE A 685 2.09 33.28 -8.41
N TYR A 686 1.97 32.51 -7.33
CA TYR A 686 2.04 33.03 -5.97
C TYR A 686 3.48 32.92 -5.49
N TYR A 687 4.00 33.96 -4.84
CA TYR A 687 5.40 34.00 -4.42
C TYR A 687 5.57 34.81 -3.15
N SER A 688 6.59 34.47 -2.36
CA SER A 688 7.03 35.25 -1.22
C SER A 688 7.95 36.37 -1.67
N ALA A 689 7.84 37.56 -1.07
CA ALA A 689 8.75 38.69 -1.23
C ALA A 689 8.76 39.56 0.03
N ASN A 690 9.93 39.83 0.61
CA ASN A 690 10.08 40.59 1.87
C ASN A 690 9.09 40.14 2.97
N PHE A 691 8.89 38.83 3.12
CA PHE A 691 7.93 38.24 4.07
C PHE A 691 6.46 38.67 3.86
N ARG A 692 6.08 38.89 2.60
CA ARG A 692 4.71 39.05 2.12
C ARG A 692 4.47 38.13 0.93
N ILE A 693 3.21 37.81 0.65
CA ILE A 693 2.80 37.06 -0.54
C ILE A 693 2.21 38.01 -1.58
N GLY A 694 2.70 37.91 -2.81
CA GLY A 694 2.10 38.53 -4.00
C GLY A 694 1.68 37.51 -5.04
N VAL A 695 1.12 38.04 -6.13
CA VAL A 695 0.68 37.22 -7.25
C VAL A 695 1.04 37.86 -8.59
N LEU A 696 1.61 37.05 -9.49
CA LEU A 696 1.80 37.39 -10.90
C LEU A 696 0.73 36.71 -11.74
N SER A 697 0.42 37.26 -12.91
CA SER A 697 -0.47 36.62 -13.88
C SER A 697 0.09 36.61 -15.29
N ASN A 698 -0.27 35.61 -16.09
CA ASN A 698 0.02 35.56 -17.52
C ASN A 698 -1.12 34.87 -18.29
N SER A 699 -1.63 35.52 -19.33
CA SER A 699 -2.73 34.99 -20.16
C SER A 699 -2.26 34.22 -21.40
N SER A 700 -0.95 34.09 -21.60
CA SER A 700 -0.43 33.27 -22.71
C SER A 700 -0.76 31.79 -22.48
N PRO A 701 -1.18 31.03 -23.52
CA PRO A 701 -1.39 29.59 -23.38
C PRO A 701 -0.15 28.84 -22.88
N ASP A 702 1.05 29.25 -23.33
CA ASP A 702 2.33 28.73 -22.84
C ASP A 702 2.92 29.69 -21.79
N PRO A 703 3.08 29.31 -20.52
CA PRO A 703 3.55 30.20 -19.45
C PRO A 703 5.02 30.63 -19.61
N MET A 704 5.76 29.99 -20.52
CA MET A 704 7.12 30.41 -20.95
C MET A 704 7.09 31.61 -21.92
N SER A 705 5.93 31.87 -22.52
CA SER A 705 5.67 32.96 -23.47
C SER A 705 4.81 34.05 -22.83
N GLY A 706 4.64 35.19 -23.51
CA GLY A 706 3.88 36.33 -22.98
C GLY A 706 4.62 37.11 -21.89
N THR A 707 3.87 37.98 -21.20
CA THR A 707 4.40 38.89 -20.15
C THR A 707 3.75 38.58 -18.82
N TRP A 708 4.56 38.27 -17.81
CA TRP A 708 4.11 38.13 -16.43
C TRP A 708 3.86 39.51 -15.83
N THR A 709 2.61 39.75 -15.44
CA THR A 709 2.15 41.02 -14.86
C THR A 709 2.01 40.86 -13.35
N ASP A 710 2.67 41.73 -12.58
CA ASP A 710 2.51 41.80 -11.13
C ASP A 710 1.12 42.36 -10.77
N ARG A 711 0.38 41.62 -9.94
CA ARG A 711 -0.94 42.00 -9.45
C ARG A 711 -0.88 42.51 -8.01
N GLY A 712 0.32 42.64 -7.44
CA GLY A 712 0.57 43.22 -6.12
C GLY A 712 0.48 42.20 -4.98
N ARG A 713 0.61 42.74 -3.77
CA ARG A 713 0.52 42.00 -2.51
C ARG A 713 -0.92 41.57 -2.25
N ILE A 714 -1.13 40.30 -1.94
CA ILE A 714 -2.45 39.76 -1.55
C ILE A 714 -2.53 39.41 -0.06
N SER A 715 -1.40 39.14 0.57
CA SER A 715 -1.32 38.87 2.02
C SER A 715 -1.66 40.12 2.88
N PRO A 716 -2.05 39.92 4.15
CA PRO A 716 -2.10 40.97 5.15
C PRO A 716 -0.76 41.70 5.31
N ASP A 717 -0.74 42.86 5.97
CA ASP A 717 0.51 43.57 6.28
C ASP A 717 1.26 42.99 7.49
N GLU A 718 1.28 41.67 7.57
CA GLU A 718 1.96 40.88 8.59
C GLU A 718 2.92 39.92 7.90
N TRP A 719 3.81 39.31 8.69
CA TRP A 719 4.74 38.31 8.18
C TRP A 719 3.97 37.12 7.58
N ALA A 720 4.13 36.88 6.28
CA ALA A 720 3.43 35.86 5.51
C ALA A 720 4.30 35.35 4.35
N ILE A 721 4.55 34.04 4.30
CA ILE A 721 5.37 33.40 3.26
C ILE A 721 4.73 32.08 2.81
N ASP A 722 5.19 31.56 1.68
CA ASP A 722 4.92 30.22 1.18
C ASP A 722 3.41 29.98 0.98
N GLY A 723 2.82 30.72 0.05
CA GLY A 723 1.39 30.68 -0.23
C GLY A 723 1.00 29.55 -1.19
N THR A 724 0.08 28.69 -0.78
CA THR A 724 -0.51 27.61 -1.60
C THR A 724 -2.04 27.74 -1.71
N ILE A 725 -2.62 27.20 -2.78
CA ILE A 725 -4.06 27.29 -3.06
C ILE A 725 -4.78 25.97 -2.77
N LEU A 726 -5.86 26.05 -1.99
CA LEU A 726 -6.83 24.97 -1.82
C LEU A 726 -8.13 25.31 -2.54
N LYS A 727 -8.64 24.38 -3.36
CA LYS A 727 -10.03 24.41 -3.85
C LYS A 727 -10.84 23.33 -3.14
N GLN A 728 -11.92 23.71 -2.47
CA GLN A 728 -12.77 22.79 -1.72
C GLN A 728 -14.19 23.34 -1.60
N ASN A 729 -15.20 22.48 -1.69
CA ASN A 729 -16.63 22.86 -1.56
C ASN A 729 -17.06 24.04 -2.46
N GLY A 730 -16.54 24.09 -3.69
CA GLY A 730 -16.82 25.17 -4.64
C GLY A 730 -16.20 26.53 -4.29
N LYS A 731 -15.32 26.58 -3.28
CA LYS A 731 -14.61 27.78 -2.84
C LYS A 731 -13.10 27.64 -3.03
N MET A 732 -12.42 28.78 -3.07
CA MET A 732 -10.96 28.88 -3.13
C MET A 732 -10.43 29.44 -1.81
N TYR A 733 -9.29 28.95 -1.37
CA TYR A 733 -8.63 29.34 -0.13
C TYR A 733 -7.13 29.49 -0.38
N MET A 734 -6.50 30.41 0.34
CA MET A 734 -5.04 30.52 0.44
C MET A 734 -4.61 29.96 1.79
N LEU A 735 -3.61 29.09 1.79
CA LEU A 735 -2.86 28.71 2.98
C LEU A 735 -1.47 29.31 2.93
N TRP A 736 -0.91 29.69 4.07
CA TRP A 736 0.45 30.25 4.13
C TRP A 736 1.10 30.06 5.50
N SER A 737 2.42 30.22 5.54
CA SER A 737 3.17 30.36 6.79
C SER A 737 3.06 31.78 7.34
N GLY A 738 2.51 31.94 8.54
CA GLY A 738 2.45 33.21 9.28
C GLY A 738 3.23 33.19 10.59
N GLN A 739 3.28 34.33 11.28
CA GLN A 739 4.03 34.46 12.54
C GLN A 739 3.12 34.49 13.78
N TYR A 740 3.46 33.69 14.79
CA TYR A 740 2.91 33.75 16.15
C TYR A 740 4.04 33.44 17.17
N ASN A 741 3.93 32.38 17.98
CA ASN A 741 4.99 31.84 18.84
C ASN A 741 5.90 30.85 18.08
N GLY A 742 6.43 31.32 16.94
CA GLY A 742 6.98 30.49 15.86
C GLY A 742 6.17 30.65 14.57
N GLN A 743 6.58 29.96 13.52
CA GLN A 743 5.83 29.96 12.27
C GLN A 743 4.65 28.98 12.33
N VAL A 744 3.52 29.39 11.75
CA VAL A 744 2.23 28.69 11.84
C VAL A 744 1.57 28.59 10.47
N ILE A 745 0.77 27.55 10.22
CA ILE A 745 -0.04 27.49 9.00
C ILE A 745 -1.35 28.23 9.23
N ASN A 746 -1.60 29.23 8.40
CA ASN A 746 -2.85 29.99 8.33
C ASN A 746 -3.65 29.62 7.09
N ILE A 747 -4.96 29.87 7.12
CA ILE A 747 -5.87 29.75 5.98
C ILE A 747 -6.83 30.95 5.95
N THR A 748 -7.18 31.40 4.74
CA THR A 748 -8.28 32.34 4.51
C THR A 748 -8.97 32.06 3.18
N GLN A 749 -10.23 32.45 3.05
CA GLN A 749 -10.98 32.27 1.80
C GLN A 749 -10.48 33.28 0.75
N MET A 750 -10.64 32.96 -0.53
CA MET A 750 -10.39 33.85 -1.66
C MET A 750 -11.69 34.09 -2.42
N SER A 751 -11.96 35.35 -2.76
CA SER A 751 -13.08 35.72 -3.65
C SER A 751 -12.68 35.70 -5.12
N SER A 752 -11.39 35.79 -5.41
CA SER A 752 -10.79 35.69 -6.74
C SER A 752 -9.33 35.23 -6.60
N PRO A 753 -8.64 34.83 -7.69
CA PRO A 753 -7.22 34.48 -7.64
C PRO A 753 -6.30 35.57 -7.07
N THR A 754 -6.76 36.82 -6.95
CA THR A 754 -5.96 37.96 -6.48
C THR A 754 -6.54 38.64 -5.24
N THR A 755 -7.53 38.06 -4.58
CA THR A 755 -8.22 38.74 -3.45
C THR A 755 -8.58 37.76 -2.35
N LEU A 756 -7.94 37.95 -1.18
CA LEU A 756 -8.29 37.27 0.07
C LEU A 756 -9.56 37.90 0.66
N THR A 757 -10.43 37.08 1.26
CA THR A 757 -11.71 37.50 1.83
C THR A 757 -12.02 36.75 3.13
N GLY A 758 -12.61 37.44 4.09
CA GLY A 758 -12.97 36.86 5.39
C GLY A 758 -11.81 36.80 6.40
N PRO A 759 -12.05 36.17 7.56
CA PRO A 759 -11.08 36.10 8.64
C PRO A 759 -9.94 35.12 8.33
N THR A 760 -8.75 35.40 8.85
CA THR A 760 -7.64 34.44 8.89
C THR A 760 -7.85 33.45 10.02
N VAL A 761 -7.70 32.15 9.74
CA VAL A 761 -7.74 31.08 10.73
C VAL A 761 -6.37 30.41 10.82
N ARG A 762 -5.86 30.24 12.03
CA ARG A 762 -4.64 29.45 12.28
C ARG A 762 -4.99 27.97 12.31
N LEU A 763 -4.45 27.18 11.38
CA LEU A 763 -4.67 25.74 11.31
C LEU A 763 -3.67 24.94 12.15
N SER A 764 -2.38 25.27 12.06
CA SER A 764 -1.32 24.52 12.75
C SER A 764 -0.29 25.43 13.38
N GLU A 765 0.29 24.99 14.49
CA GLU A 765 1.47 25.59 15.12
C GLU A 765 2.38 24.48 15.67
N PRO A 766 3.70 24.71 15.82
CA PRO A 766 4.63 23.70 16.31
C PRO A 766 4.26 23.26 17.73
N THR A 767 3.87 22.00 17.87
CA THR A 767 3.39 21.38 19.12
C THR A 767 4.19 20.14 19.49
N TYR A 768 4.80 19.49 18.51
CA TYR A 768 5.63 18.30 18.74
C TYR A 768 7.11 18.66 18.74
N GLU A 769 7.91 17.94 19.52
CA GLU A 769 9.35 18.17 19.67
C GLU A 769 10.08 18.20 18.32
N TRP A 770 9.73 17.28 17.42
CA TRP A 770 10.33 17.17 16.08
C TRP A 770 10.09 18.41 15.19
N GLU A 771 9.15 19.28 15.52
CA GLU A 771 8.83 20.52 14.79
C GLU A 771 9.64 21.73 15.29
N THR A 772 10.51 21.53 16.28
CA THR A 772 11.15 22.62 17.03
C THR A 772 12.68 22.60 17.00
N HIS A 773 13.29 21.78 16.13
CA HIS A 773 14.74 21.77 15.96
C HIS A 773 15.22 23.08 15.32
N GLY A 774 16.09 23.80 16.03
CA GLY A 774 16.48 25.16 15.66
C GLY A 774 15.41 26.19 16.03
N LEU A 775 14.42 26.37 15.14
CA LEU A 775 13.29 27.29 15.32
C LEU A 775 11.97 26.51 15.30
N LYS A 776 10.96 27.07 15.96
CA LYS A 776 9.58 26.57 15.92
C LYS A 776 8.96 26.94 14.57
N VAL A 777 8.89 25.98 13.66
CA VAL A 777 8.45 26.23 12.28
C VAL A 777 7.39 25.22 11.85
N ASN A 778 6.31 25.74 11.27
CA ASN A 778 5.38 25.04 10.39
C ASN A 778 5.19 25.98 9.19
N GLU A 779 5.81 25.68 8.04
CA GLU A 779 5.87 26.54 6.84
C GLU A 779 5.70 25.71 5.55
N GLY A 780 5.81 26.31 4.37
CA GLY A 780 5.69 25.59 3.09
C GLY A 780 4.48 24.65 3.00
N PRO A 781 3.24 25.12 3.30
CA PRO A 781 2.05 24.30 3.14
C PRO A 781 1.89 23.90 1.68
N GLU A 782 1.49 22.65 1.44
CA GLU A 782 1.24 22.11 0.13
C GLU A 782 0.02 21.19 0.15
N ILE A 783 -0.85 21.32 -0.84
CA ILE A 783 -2.16 20.67 -0.88
C ILE A 783 -2.14 19.40 -1.71
N LEU A 784 -2.66 18.32 -1.11
CA LEU A 784 -2.87 17.05 -1.78
C LEU A 784 -4.29 16.56 -1.48
N GLN A 785 -5.09 16.25 -2.51
CA GLN A 785 -6.48 15.80 -2.35
C GLN A 785 -6.69 14.43 -2.99
N ARG A 786 -7.26 13.49 -2.24
CA ARG A 786 -7.57 12.13 -2.73
C ARG A 786 -8.69 11.48 -1.91
N ASN A 787 -9.57 10.73 -2.57
CA ASN A 787 -10.58 9.87 -1.95
C ASN A 787 -11.42 10.56 -0.85
N GLY A 788 -11.91 11.76 -1.12
CA GLY A 788 -12.75 12.49 -0.16
C GLY A 788 -11.98 13.13 1.01
N LYS A 789 -10.64 13.19 0.94
CA LYS A 789 -9.78 13.81 1.96
C LYS A 789 -8.89 14.90 1.34
N THR A 790 -8.61 15.91 2.15
CA THR A 790 -7.67 16.99 1.88
C THR A 790 -6.53 16.91 2.87
N TYR A 791 -5.31 16.86 2.35
CA TYR A 791 -4.07 16.86 3.10
C TYR A 791 -3.35 18.19 2.87
N CYS A 792 -2.91 18.84 3.95
CA CYS A 792 -1.96 19.93 3.91
C CYS A 792 -0.63 19.39 4.43
N ILE A 793 0.30 19.13 3.53
CA ILE A 793 1.68 18.76 3.85
C ILE A 793 2.42 20.05 4.17
N TYR A 794 3.18 20.10 5.26
CA TYR A 794 3.89 21.32 5.64
C TYR A 794 5.30 20.98 6.10
N SER A 795 6.24 21.90 5.97
CA SER A 795 7.60 21.74 6.46
C SER A 795 7.71 22.17 7.92
N ALA A 796 8.51 21.48 8.71
CA ALA A 796 8.70 21.76 10.13
C ALA A 796 10.17 21.71 10.56
N SER A 797 10.47 22.33 11.71
CA SER A 797 11.82 22.68 12.15
C SER A 797 12.49 23.73 11.26
N TYR A 798 13.64 24.27 11.65
CA TYR A 798 14.30 25.32 10.87
C TYR A 798 15.00 24.75 9.63
N CYS A 799 14.77 25.36 8.46
CA CYS A 799 15.30 24.93 7.17
C CYS A 799 16.83 24.87 7.07
N ALA A 800 17.53 25.56 7.96
CA ALA A 800 19.00 25.46 8.10
C ALA A 800 19.46 24.17 8.80
N THR A 801 18.55 23.37 9.36
CA THR A 801 18.89 22.17 10.10
C THR A 801 18.65 20.90 9.28
N GLN A 802 19.44 19.87 9.54
CA GLN A 802 19.26 18.53 8.98
C GLN A 802 17.91 17.89 9.37
N TYR A 803 17.26 18.41 10.41
CA TYR A 803 15.97 17.94 10.96
C TYR A 803 14.75 18.54 10.26
N TYR A 804 14.96 19.46 9.30
CA TYR A 804 13.88 19.95 8.45
C TYR A 804 13.17 18.76 7.78
N SER A 805 11.86 18.68 7.96
CA SER A 805 11.04 17.51 7.65
C SER A 805 9.61 17.92 7.28
N LEU A 806 8.86 17.03 6.64
CA LEU A 806 7.46 17.26 6.29
C LEU A 806 6.53 16.65 7.34
N GLY A 807 5.52 17.42 7.76
CA GLY A 807 4.35 16.99 8.54
C GLY A 807 3.08 17.00 7.70
N MET A 808 1.95 16.64 8.31
CA MET A 808 0.66 16.56 7.64
C MET A 808 -0.49 17.03 8.53
N LEU A 809 -1.39 17.84 7.96
CA LEU A 809 -2.75 18.03 8.43
C LEU A 809 -3.72 17.29 7.52
N THR A 810 -4.76 16.67 8.08
CA THR A 810 -5.81 15.95 7.33
C THR A 810 -7.19 16.50 7.67
N CYS A 811 -8.00 16.78 6.65
CA CYS A 811 -9.38 17.22 6.75
C CYS A 811 -10.25 16.43 5.76
N SER A 812 -11.54 16.24 6.04
CA SER A 812 -12.47 15.74 5.02
C SER A 812 -12.58 16.76 3.89
N SER A 813 -12.67 16.30 2.64
CA SER A 813 -12.87 17.20 1.51
C SER A 813 -14.27 17.82 1.47
N THR A 814 -15.21 17.32 2.28
CA THR A 814 -16.56 17.88 2.41
C THR A 814 -16.70 18.85 3.57
N ASP A 815 -15.78 18.83 4.52
CA ASP A 815 -15.82 19.70 5.70
C ASP A 815 -15.41 21.13 5.33
N ASP A 816 -15.77 22.11 6.17
CA ASP A 816 -15.27 23.47 6.00
C ASP A 816 -13.78 23.53 6.39
N PRO A 817 -12.85 23.84 5.47
CA PRO A 817 -11.42 23.90 5.78
C PRO A 817 -11.06 25.11 6.66
N MET A 818 -11.95 26.08 6.84
CA MET A 818 -11.74 27.21 7.75
C MET A 818 -11.99 26.85 9.23
N VAL A 819 -12.51 25.66 9.52
CA VAL A 819 -12.74 25.21 10.91
C VAL A 819 -11.55 24.39 11.38
N ARG A 820 -10.71 24.95 12.26
CA ARG A 820 -9.49 24.29 12.77
C ARG A 820 -9.74 22.88 13.32
N ALA A 821 -10.87 22.67 14.00
CA ALA A 821 -11.22 21.37 14.58
C ALA A 821 -11.44 20.25 13.56
N ASN A 822 -11.68 20.59 12.28
CA ASN A 822 -11.81 19.61 11.20
C ASN A 822 -10.45 19.08 10.73
N TRP A 823 -9.35 19.72 11.14
CA TRP A 823 -8.00 19.30 10.79
C TRP A 823 -7.38 18.45 11.88
N LYS A 824 -6.93 17.25 11.50
CA LYS A 824 -6.12 16.37 12.34
C LYS A 824 -4.65 16.49 11.95
N LYS A 825 -3.80 16.83 12.92
CA LYS A 825 -2.34 16.96 12.75
C LYS A 825 -1.62 15.64 13.02
N SER A 826 -0.63 15.29 12.19
CA SER A 826 0.22 14.12 12.39
C SER A 826 1.13 14.30 13.62
N ALA A 827 1.25 13.26 14.44
CA ALA A 827 2.11 13.29 15.63
C ALA A 827 3.60 13.07 15.30
N THR A 828 3.89 12.44 14.18
CA THR A 828 5.24 12.17 13.68
C THR A 828 5.48 12.87 12.34
N PRO A 829 6.75 13.07 11.95
CA PRO A 829 7.08 13.46 10.59
C PRO A 829 6.50 12.47 9.58
N LEU A 830 5.94 13.00 8.50
CA LEU A 830 5.53 12.24 7.32
C LEU A 830 6.74 11.84 6.45
N PHE A 831 7.74 12.71 6.38
CA PHE A 831 8.94 12.52 5.58
C PHE A 831 10.12 13.28 6.20
N GLN A 832 11.27 12.62 6.35
CA GLN A 832 12.43 13.18 7.05
C GLN A 832 13.73 12.66 6.44
N ALA A 833 14.86 13.20 6.89
CA ALA A 833 16.20 12.82 6.46
C ALA A 833 16.44 11.30 6.38
N SER A 834 17.20 10.87 5.38
CA SER A 834 17.76 9.53 5.25
C SER A 834 19.28 9.60 5.24
N ALA A 835 19.90 9.27 6.38
CA ALA A 835 21.35 9.26 6.52
C ALA A 835 22.02 8.20 5.62
N GLU A 836 21.35 7.06 5.41
CA GLU A 836 21.80 5.99 4.52
C GLU A 836 21.94 6.47 3.07
N ASP A 837 20.97 7.28 2.64
CA ASP A 837 20.89 7.86 1.30
C ASP A 837 21.67 9.18 1.15
N GLY A 838 22.14 9.74 2.27
CA GLY A 838 22.88 11.00 2.31
C GLY A 838 22.03 12.22 1.96
N LEU A 839 20.73 12.19 2.29
CA LEU A 839 19.80 13.30 2.10
C LEU A 839 19.26 13.78 3.45
N TYR A 840 19.40 15.07 3.73
CA TYR A 840 19.05 15.70 4.99
C TYR A 840 18.22 16.96 4.74
N GLY A 841 17.61 17.52 5.80
CA GLY A 841 16.85 18.77 5.71
C GLY A 841 15.80 18.74 4.60
N THR A 842 15.00 17.67 4.56
CA THR A 842 14.02 17.42 3.51
C THR A 842 12.76 18.23 3.77
N GLY A 843 12.53 19.25 2.97
CA GLY A 843 11.32 20.06 3.11
C GLY A 843 11.05 20.87 1.87
N HIS A 844 10.06 21.74 1.98
CA HIS A 844 9.31 22.42 0.92
C HIS A 844 9.13 21.55 -0.33
N CYS A 845 7.92 21.06 -0.54
CA CYS A 845 7.62 20.12 -1.59
C CYS A 845 6.48 20.56 -2.50
N SER A 846 6.35 19.87 -3.62
CA SER A 846 5.19 19.89 -4.49
C SER A 846 4.87 18.47 -4.95
N PHE A 847 3.64 18.27 -5.41
CA PHE A 847 3.18 16.99 -5.93
C PHE A 847 2.82 17.07 -7.40
N THR A 848 3.17 16.03 -8.15
CA THR A 848 2.80 15.91 -9.56
C THR A 848 2.52 14.46 -9.94
N LYS A 849 2.06 14.25 -11.17
CA LYS A 849 1.81 12.91 -11.72
C LYS A 849 2.87 12.57 -12.76
N SER A 850 3.13 11.28 -13.00
CA SER A 850 3.92 10.85 -14.16
C SER A 850 3.22 11.20 -15.49
N LYS A 851 3.91 11.00 -16.63
CA LYS A 851 3.47 11.56 -17.92
C LYS A 851 2.18 10.91 -18.40
N ASP A 852 2.05 9.61 -18.20
CA ASP A 852 0.81 8.86 -18.45
C ASP A 852 -0.25 9.02 -17.35
N GLY A 853 0.11 9.64 -16.21
CA GLY A 853 -0.79 9.89 -15.09
C GLY A 853 -0.96 8.72 -14.11
N THR A 854 -0.21 7.63 -14.30
CA THR A 854 -0.37 6.40 -13.50
C THR A 854 0.38 6.42 -12.17
N GLU A 855 1.38 7.29 -12.02
CA GLU A 855 2.21 7.37 -10.82
C GLU A 855 2.08 8.74 -10.14
N ASP A 856 2.22 8.74 -8.82
CA ASP A 856 2.27 9.92 -7.95
C ASP A 856 3.72 10.24 -7.61
N TRP A 857 4.14 11.50 -7.81
CA TRP A 857 5.52 11.94 -7.68
C TRP A 857 5.64 13.10 -6.69
N LEU A 858 6.57 12.96 -5.75
CA LEU A 858 7.00 13.97 -4.81
C LEU A 858 8.19 14.71 -5.41
N VAL A 859 8.12 16.03 -5.46
CA VAL A 859 9.24 16.92 -5.79
C VAL A 859 9.55 17.72 -4.53
N TYR A 860 10.78 17.69 -4.07
CA TYR A 860 11.18 18.30 -2.80
C TYR A 860 12.62 18.78 -2.87
N HIS A 861 13.07 19.59 -1.92
CA HIS A 861 14.48 19.86 -1.77
C HIS A 861 15.10 19.09 -0.61
N ALA A 862 16.40 18.82 -0.71
CA ALA A 862 17.20 18.26 0.38
C ALA A 862 18.63 18.80 0.32
N THR A 863 19.33 18.74 1.45
CA THR A 863 20.76 19.00 1.57
C THR A 863 21.52 17.67 1.51
N ILE A 864 22.78 17.71 1.07
CA ILE A 864 23.65 16.53 1.00
C ILE A 864 24.70 16.49 2.13
N ILE A 865 24.67 17.50 3.01
CA ILE A 865 25.58 17.65 4.14
C ILE A 865 24.72 17.72 5.41
N PRO A 866 24.89 16.79 6.37
CA PRO A 866 24.21 16.89 7.65
C PRO A 866 24.80 18.07 8.42
N SER A 867 24.00 19.11 8.61
CA SER A 867 24.42 20.34 9.30
C SER A 867 23.25 20.95 10.06
N ASN A 868 23.56 21.73 11.09
CA ASN A 868 22.60 22.60 11.78
C ASN A 868 22.76 24.07 11.33
N GLU A 869 23.55 24.32 10.29
CA GLU A 869 23.77 25.59 9.62
C GLU A 869 23.28 25.54 8.18
N TYR A 870 22.95 26.70 7.61
CA TYR A 870 22.41 26.80 6.25
C TYR A 870 23.29 26.08 5.22
N GLN A 871 22.69 25.14 4.48
CA GLN A 871 23.34 24.41 3.40
C GLN A 871 22.63 24.62 2.06
N ALA A 872 23.34 24.33 0.98
CA ALA A 872 22.73 24.24 -0.34
C ALA A 872 21.65 23.15 -0.37
N ARG A 873 20.46 23.56 -0.80
CA ARG A 873 19.26 22.74 -1.03
C ARG A 873 19.13 22.39 -2.51
N TYR A 874 18.94 21.13 -2.83
CA TYR A 874 18.91 20.60 -4.20
C TYR A 874 17.59 19.88 -4.47
N VAL A 875 17.07 20.02 -5.69
CA VAL A 875 15.83 19.33 -6.09
C VAL A 875 16.05 17.82 -6.12
N CYS A 876 15.15 17.12 -5.46
CA CYS A 876 14.99 15.68 -5.49
C CYS A 876 13.58 15.37 -6.02
N ILE A 877 13.45 14.26 -6.73
CA ILE A 877 12.14 13.75 -7.15
C ILE A 877 12.09 12.25 -6.86
N GLN A 878 10.95 11.77 -6.37
CA GLN A 878 10.73 10.33 -6.21
C GLN A 878 9.25 10.01 -6.31
N GLN A 879 8.96 8.80 -6.77
CA GLN A 879 7.61 8.28 -6.70
C GLN A 879 7.21 8.10 -5.23
N PHE A 880 5.95 8.39 -4.92
CA PHE A 880 5.37 8.05 -3.63
C PHE A 880 4.11 7.19 -3.84
N THR A 881 3.69 6.53 -2.77
CA THR A 881 2.53 5.65 -2.77
C THR A 881 1.51 6.13 -1.75
N TRP A 882 0.47 5.34 -1.52
CA TRP A 882 -0.60 5.72 -0.60
C TRP A 882 -0.87 4.58 0.35
N ASN A 883 -1.03 4.90 1.63
CA ASN A 883 -1.40 3.95 2.67
C ASN A 883 -2.85 3.50 2.46
N SER A 884 -3.22 2.35 3.04
CA SER A 884 -4.58 1.81 2.95
C SER A 884 -5.64 2.72 3.58
N ASP A 885 -5.26 3.56 4.55
CA ASP A 885 -6.15 4.56 5.17
C ASP A 885 -6.35 5.82 4.29
N GLY A 886 -5.72 5.84 3.12
CA GLY A 886 -5.76 6.91 2.13
C GLY A 886 -4.75 8.03 2.36
N THR A 887 -3.94 7.98 3.43
CA THR A 887 -2.88 8.98 3.66
C THR A 887 -1.72 8.78 2.69
N PRO A 888 -1.01 9.85 2.29
CA PRO A 888 0.17 9.71 1.45
C PRO A 888 1.29 8.93 2.17
N ASN A 889 1.96 8.04 1.45
CA ASN A 889 3.18 7.37 1.88
C ASN A 889 4.35 7.88 1.04
N LEU A 890 5.04 8.90 1.56
CA LEU A 890 6.18 9.54 0.89
C LEU A 890 7.45 8.67 0.90
N GLY A 891 7.46 7.59 1.68
CA GLY A 891 8.62 6.71 1.85
C GLY A 891 9.77 7.41 2.58
N LYS A 892 11.00 7.03 2.24
CA LYS A 892 12.23 7.72 2.68
C LYS A 892 12.86 8.45 1.50
N PRO A 893 13.62 9.54 1.71
CA PRO A 893 14.38 10.19 0.65
C PRO A 893 15.29 9.21 -0.09
N CYS A 894 15.06 8.98 -1.39
CA CYS A 894 15.91 8.14 -2.24
C CYS A 894 17.12 8.93 -2.71
N GLY A 895 18.36 8.51 -2.36
CA GLY A 895 19.58 9.30 -2.55
C GLY A 895 20.45 8.97 -3.76
N ARG A 896 21.70 9.45 -3.74
CA ARG A 896 22.67 9.34 -4.86
C ARG A 896 23.07 7.91 -5.21
N LYS A 897 22.88 6.96 -4.32
CA LYS A 897 23.36 5.57 -4.45
C LYS A 897 22.30 4.62 -4.98
N ILE A 898 21.04 5.06 -5.03
CA ILE A 898 19.88 4.26 -5.43
C ILE A 898 19.38 4.78 -6.79
N PRO A 899 19.53 4.00 -7.87
CA PRO A 899 18.90 4.32 -9.14
C PRO A 899 17.37 4.29 -9.00
N ILE A 900 16.73 5.42 -9.29
CA ILE A 900 15.29 5.61 -9.31
C ILE A 900 14.82 5.38 -10.75
N PRO A 901 13.85 4.49 -11.01
CA PRO A 901 13.22 4.36 -12.31
C PRO A 901 12.70 5.71 -12.80
N ARG A 902 12.88 6.01 -14.08
CA ARG A 902 12.27 7.22 -14.65
C ARG A 902 10.74 7.14 -14.54
N PRO A 903 10.05 8.30 -14.37
CA PRO A 903 8.60 8.36 -14.34
C PRO A 903 7.96 7.65 -15.52
N SER A 904 6.85 6.95 -15.28
CA SER A 904 6.15 6.22 -16.32
C SER A 904 5.70 7.14 -17.48
N GLY A 905 5.81 6.61 -18.69
CA GLY A 905 5.51 7.33 -19.94
C GLY A 905 6.64 8.24 -20.47
N GLU A 906 7.78 8.31 -19.78
CA GLU A 906 9.00 9.01 -20.24
C GLU A 906 9.84 8.24 -21.24
#